data_AF-A0A9E3VUH2-F1
#
_entry.id   AF-A0A9E3VUH2-F1
#
_cell.length_a   1.000
_cell.length_b   1.000
_cell.length_c   1.000
_cell.angle_alpha   90.00
_cell.angle_beta   90.00
_cell.angle_gamma   90.00
#
_symmetry.space_group_name_H-M   'P 1'
#
loop_
_entity.id
_entity.type
_entity.pdbx_description
1 polymer ?
#
loop_
_entity_poly.entity_id
_entity_poly.type
_entity_poly.pdbx_seq_one_letter_code
_entity_poly.pdbx_strand_id
1 'polypeptide(L)'
;MFRAIAAVSMMFFVSILAVAEPQPPKIEKLGTIDCDMVETTPVVFNGKLYRFEYVRGFYYKPNTTGDSYFRFVDTATGEYTASFAKGFDLGSAFADGDTMYAFGINDWGGSKLSVFWSKDLTNWETKVILDLPGWEIFNNSVCKGPDGYVMAFEIGAPKEETGNGFTSRFARSKDLMNWELTPSECVHRKDRYSACPAIHFLDGYYYMIYLEGHRDAYEPHITRSKDLIAWEDSPFQPIVRHSEADKLIGNAKLTEEQRRYIAGARDRNNSDFDFCEFNGKTVIYYSWGNQEGKEFLAEARYDGSVADFLRGFYPDTTTMLFASPNGDDKNPGTDLSPVKTIQRARDRARELRADGKIKDVIVYLRQGTYYLSDSVAFGSEDCVEGGSLVIRNYGLDEVIVAGGSQVGGWTPYREGIYKTRFAEFAERPDAPAQIFENGEPGIMARSPNEGWFRLWKPIIEPTWSFCYDPKDFYPQGWNTAQLQVHLIMMGTYFSNRFAVQRLDVAEQRIYTDGKASDPAYNPVDGKCYRLENALELLDAPGEFYADRKSGDVYYWPVAGDLTKAVITANTAKGLIRVEGESTGKPVHDIVFDGLNFLGAGNQVVVANAEGIVIRNCRFNYAGNNAVELGTGCTRCTVTGCEIAHPGMNGVVIQSAYDEPQSGPATIATHHNTVHNNYIHHPGRLSITGCCIMLQRAGNDNVISNNLLTDSPKSGVLMFSMWDRPREWAVMNNNVIKNNDIARCVTRSWDGGAFYIGATTENTVFENNRIADAWSWFNATWPQPEDRPKDDCSIDFDPGMTYVTQIRNNRAYGANADNTEFGRYEDETLLDNNYFESPVYPGFDFLNPPGNLMVNGRWETNKPFDASKTNPAVGLTKDFPFPYPKEMDRPLTFPLVCGFEGTLSPFFVFRCAEGMRNAFLTKDIVHDGAQAFSIDTDVCAIRYSHPTFLSNKVSVWFYDDPAKARARCFAALRGMTATENAMVALGVDGAIDAMHYIVWEGTDRASASPIARAKGWHELVFAVVDKTGHGCTLAIDGQEVGRVPEFKSYMTIDLGDPSFNSDSVGLGFDSLKFE
;
A
#
# COMPACT_ATOMS: atom_id res chain seq x y z
N MET A 1 -25.50 -35.25 10.38
CA MET A 1 -26.16 -33.92 10.37
C MET A 1 -25.15 -32.77 10.51
N PHE A 2 -24.17 -32.83 11.44
CA PHE A 2 -23.12 -31.82 11.60
C PHE A 2 -22.13 -31.63 10.42
N ARG A 3 -21.94 -32.64 9.55
CA ARG A 3 -21.12 -32.50 8.32
C ARG A 3 -21.83 -31.81 7.16
N ALA A 4 -23.15 -31.64 7.22
CA ALA A 4 -23.93 -30.99 6.16
C ALA A 4 -24.03 -29.45 6.36
N ILE A 5 -23.78 -28.95 7.57
CA ILE A 5 -23.82 -27.50 7.87
C ILE A 5 -22.47 -26.83 7.53
N ALA A 6 -21.36 -27.56 7.67
CA ALA A 6 -20.02 -27.09 7.28
C ALA A 6 -19.84 -26.98 5.75
N ALA A 7 -20.47 -27.86 4.97
CA ALA A 7 -20.39 -27.82 3.51
C ALA A 7 -21.30 -26.73 2.88
N VAL A 8 -22.39 -26.36 3.57
CA VAL A 8 -23.30 -25.29 3.12
C VAL A 8 -22.76 -23.89 3.47
N SER A 9 -21.86 -23.75 4.44
CA SER A 9 -21.23 -22.47 4.80
C SER A 9 -19.99 -22.11 3.96
N MET A 10 -19.42 -23.06 3.19
CA MET A 10 -18.23 -22.84 2.36
C MET A 10 -18.57 -22.38 0.93
N MET A 11 -19.83 -22.50 0.50
CA MET A 11 -20.32 -22.15 -0.84
C MET A 11 -21.05 -20.80 -0.92
N PHE A 12 -21.35 -20.15 0.21
CA PHE A 12 -21.58 -18.71 0.21
C PHE A 12 -20.21 -18.02 0.17
N PHE A 13 -19.68 -17.99 -1.05
CA PHE A 13 -18.71 -16.99 -1.45
C PHE A 13 -19.09 -15.64 -0.85
N VAL A 14 -18.06 -14.84 -0.56
CA VAL A 14 -18.14 -13.39 -0.44
C VAL A 14 -18.87 -12.85 -1.68
N SER A 15 -20.20 -12.93 -1.67
CA SER A 15 -21.06 -12.16 -2.55
C SER A 15 -21.01 -10.77 -1.94
N ILE A 16 -19.96 -10.03 -2.28
CA ILE A 16 -19.98 -8.58 -2.23
C ILE A 16 -21.22 -8.24 -3.05
N LEU A 17 -22.35 -7.98 -2.40
CA LEU A 17 -23.40 -7.19 -3.02
C LEU A 17 -22.78 -5.80 -3.09
N ALA A 18 -21.94 -5.62 -4.10
CA ALA A 18 -21.38 -4.34 -4.46
C ALA A 18 -22.57 -3.41 -4.71
N VAL A 19 -22.37 -2.13 -4.43
CA VAL A 19 -23.25 -1.08 -4.96
C VAL A 19 -23.57 -1.44 -6.40
N ALA A 20 -24.86 -1.42 -6.75
CA ALA A 20 -25.29 -1.64 -8.12
C ALA A 20 -24.91 -0.41 -8.96
N GLU A 21 -23.61 -0.23 -9.18
CA GLU A 21 -23.02 0.84 -9.96
C GLU A 21 -23.44 0.70 -11.42
N PRO A 22 -23.64 1.81 -12.14
CA PRO A 22 -23.86 1.78 -13.58
C PRO A 22 -22.63 1.16 -14.25
N GLN A 23 -22.82 0.05 -14.95
CA GLN A 23 -21.73 -0.67 -15.62
C GLN A 23 -21.71 -0.39 -17.12
N PRO A 24 -20.53 -0.14 -17.72
CA PRO A 24 -20.41 -0.09 -19.17
C PRO A 24 -20.66 -1.46 -19.81
N PRO A 25 -20.87 -1.50 -21.14
CA PRO A 25 -20.82 -2.74 -21.90
C PRO A 25 -19.55 -3.54 -21.63
N LYS A 26 -19.71 -4.82 -21.26
CA LYS A 26 -18.58 -5.69 -20.94
C LYS A 26 -17.92 -6.21 -22.23
N ILE A 27 -16.72 -5.70 -22.50
CA ILE A 27 -15.91 -6.13 -23.66
C ILE A 27 -14.94 -7.24 -23.22
N GLU A 28 -14.94 -8.35 -23.93
CA GLU A 28 -14.02 -9.47 -23.76
C GLU A 28 -12.81 -9.29 -24.69
N LYS A 29 -11.62 -9.07 -24.12
CA LYS A 29 -10.36 -9.07 -24.88
C LYS A 29 -9.98 -10.52 -25.24
N LEU A 30 -9.88 -10.82 -26.53
CA LEU A 30 -9.50 -12.14 -27.05
C LEU A 30 -7.99 -12.26 -27.30
N GLY A 31 -7.27 -11.13 -27.26
CA GLY A 31 -5.81 -11.05 -27.30
C GLY A 31 -5.24 -10.66 -28.65
N THR A 32 -3.91 -10.60 -28.71
CA THR A 32 -3.10 -10.25 -29.88
C THR A 32 -3.18 -11.30 -30.98
N ILE A 33 -3.44 -10.85 -32.21
CA ILE A 33 -3.58 -11.69 -33.40
C ILE A 33 -2.50 -11.44 -34.47
N ASP A 34 -1.85 -10.27 -34.49
CA ASP A 34 -0.70 -9.97 -35.37
C ASP A 34 0.25 -8.94 -34.74
N CYS A 35 1.50 -8.88 -35.23
CA CYS A 35 2.51 -7.90 -34.83
C CYS A 35 2.71 -6.86 -35.93
N ASP A 36 2.92 -5.61 -35.56
CA ASP A 36 3.21 -4.49 -36.46
C ASP A 36 2.04 -4.15 -37.44
N MET A 37 0.86 -4.76 -37.28
CA MET A 37 -0.40 -4.44 -37.96
C MET A 37 -1.26 -3.55 -37.06
N VAL A 38 -1.92 -2.54 -37.63
CA VAL A 38 -2.60 -1.49 -36.86
C VAL A 38 -3.98 -1.20 -37.42
N GLU A 39 -4.08 -0.49 -38.55
CA GLU A 39 -5.36 -0.03 -39.08
C GLU A 39 -6.11 -1.17 -39.77
N THR A 40 -7.18 -1.63 -39.12
CA THR A 40 -8.04 -2.68 -39.65
C THR A 40 -9.50 -2.34 -39.44
N THR A 41 -10.35 -2.73 -40.40
CA THR A 41 -11.80 -2.57 -40.28
C THR A 41 -12.45 -3.95 -40.36
N PRO A 42 -13.17 -4.40 -39.32
CA PRO A 42 -14.03 -5.56 -39.45
C PRO A 42 -15.24 -5.20 -40.31
N VAL A 43 -15.57 -6.02 -41.31
CA VAL A 43 -16.70 -5.76 -42.21
C VAL A 43 -17.37 -7.05 -42.65
N VAL A 44 -18.69 -7.04 -42.72
CA VAL A 44 -19.47 -8.17 -43.23
C VAL A 44 -19.82 -7.93 -44.70
N PHE A 45 -19.44 -8.87 -45.56
CA PHE A 45 -19.74 -8.84 -46.98
C PHE A 45 -20.20 -10.20 -47.47
N ASN A 46 -21.34 -10.24 -48.18
CA ASN A 46 -21.96 -11.48 -48.65
C ASN A 46 -22.10 -12.57 -47.57
N GLY A 47 -22.46 -12.17 -46.35
CA GLY A 47 -22.69 -13.07 -45.21
C GLY A 47 -21.42 -13.60 -44.54
N LYS A 48 -20.24 -13.14 -44.94
CA LYS A 48 -18.94 -13.50 -44.36
C LYS A 48 -18.34 -12.31 -43.63
N LEU A 49 -17.65 -12.60 -42.52
CA LEU A 49 -16.83 -11.62 -41.83
C LEU A 49 -15.44 -11.55 -42.49
N TYR A 50 -15.06 -10.34 -42.87
CA TYR A 50 -13.74 -10.02 -43.35
C TYR A 50 -13.07 -9.04 -42.40
N ARG A 51 -11.74 -9.13 -42.30
CA ARG A 51 -10.90 -8.06 -41.76
C ARG A 51 -10.23 -7.35 -42.92
N PHE A 52 -10.59 -6.10 -43.14
CA PHE A 52 -9.83 -5.21 -44.02
C PHE A 52 -8.52 -4.83 -43.32
N GLU A 53 -7.41 -4.81 -44.06
CA GLU A 53 -6.10 -4.46 -43.55
C GLU A 53 -5.44 -3.42 -44.45
N TYR A 54 -5.02 -2.30 -43.85
CA TYR A 54 -4.05 -1.41 -44.43
C TYR A 54 -2.64 -1.95 -44.12
N VAL A 55 -1.96 -2.45 -45.15
CA VAL A 55 -0.61 -2.99 -45.00
C VAL A 55 0.41 -1.89 -45.29
N ARG A 56 1.07 -1.41 -44.23
CA ARG A 56 2.10 -0.36 -44.30
C ARG A 56 3.34 -0.83 -45.08
N GLY A 57 3.97 0.09 -45.82
CA GLY A 57 5.11 -0.20 -46.71
C GLY A 57 6.37 -0.71 -46.01
N PHE A 58 6.86 0.02 -45.00
CA PHE A 58 8.15 -0.27 -44.32
C PHE A 58 8.01 -0.69 -42.86
N TYR A 59 6.78 -0.70 -42.32
CA TYR A 59 6.53 -0.97 -40.90
C TYR A 59 6.11 -2.42 -40.65
N TYR A 60 5.20 -2.96 -41.46
CA TYR A 60 4.76 -4.34 -41.34
C TYR A 60 5.82 -5.28 -41.93
N LYS A 61 6.58 -5.97 -41.06
CA LYS A 61 7.74 -6.80 -41.48
C LYS A 61 7.45 -7.81 -42.59
N PRO A 62 6.26 -8.46 -42.66
CA PRO A 62 5.96 -9.36 -43.77
C PRO A 62 5.77 -8.66 -45.13
N ASN A 63 5.56 -7.34 -45.17
CA ASN A 63 5.50 -6.59 -46.41
C ASN A 63 6.92 -6.40 -46.98
N THR A 64 7.18 -7.02 -48.13
CA THR A 64 8.46 -6.91 -48.85
C THR A 64 8.35 -6.10 -50.14
N THR A 65 7.18 -5.52 -50.42
CA THR A 65 6.91 -4.82 -51.68
C THR A 65 7.46 -3.39 -51.72
N GLY A 66 7.72 -2.80 -50.55
CA GLY A 66 8.20 -1.42 -50.38
C GLY A 66 7.12 -0.34 -50.48
N ASP A 67 5.91 -0.69 -50.90
CA ASP A 67 4.76 0.21 -50.99
C ASP A 67 3.65 -0.25 -50.04
N SER A 68 2.80 0.69 -49.63
CA SER A 68 1.54 0.36 -48.96
C SER A 68 0.52 -0.27 -49.91
N TYR A 69 -0.40 -1.06 -49.36
CA TYR A 69 -1.55 -1.60 -50.10
C TYR A 69 -2.67 -2.04 -49.15
N PHE A 70 -3.85 -2.31 -49.73
CA PHE A 70 -5.00 -2.84 -49.01
C PHE A 70 -5.26 -4.31 -49.36
N ARG A 71 -5.82 -5.05 -48.41
CA ARG A 71 -6.31 -6.43 -48.61
C ARG A 71 -7.46 -6.75 -47.66
N PHE A 72 -8.16 -7.85 -47.93
CA PHE A 72 -9.11 -8.45 -46.99
C PHE A 72 -8.61 -9.83 -46.56
N VAL A 73 -8.92 -10.18 -45.30
CA VAL A 73 -8.73 -11.52 -44.73
C VAL A 73 -10.10 -12.12 -44.46
N ASP A 74 -10.41 -13.28 -45.05
CA ASP A 74 -11.58 -14.07 -44.61
C ASP A 74 -11.26 -14.62 -43.21
N THR A 75 -11.96 -14.14 -42.19
CA THR A 75 -11.59 -14.45 -40.79
C THR A 75 -11.83 -15.90 -40.42
N ALA A 76 -12.66 -16.63 -41.19
CA ALA A 76 -12.90 -18.04 -40.96
C ALA A 76 -11.78 -18.93 -41.51
N THR A 77 -11.18 -18.56 -42.65
CA THR A 77 -10.12 -19.36 -43.30
C THR A 77 -8.71 -18.83 -43.04
N GLY A 78 -8.58 -17.52 -42.77
CA GLY A 78 -7.32 -16.79 -42.71
C GLY A 78 -6.69 -16.54 -44.09
N GLU A 79 -7.43 -16.71 -45.18
CA GLU A 79 -6.95 -16.47 -46.54
C GLU A 79 -7.06 -14.99 -46.93
N TYR A 80 -6.06 -14.50 -47.67
CA TYR A 80 -5.99 -13.14 -48.16
C TYR A 80 -6.63 -13.02 -49.55
N THR A 81 -7.31 -11.90 -49.81
CA THR A 81 -7.61 -11.46 -51.18
C THR A 81 -6.33 -10.97 -51.87
N ALA A 82 -6.39 -10.77 -53.19
CA ALA A 82 -5.36 -10.02 -53.89
C ALA A 82 -5.23 -8.59 -53.33
N SER A 83 -4.01 -8.07 -53.28
CA SER A 83 -3.74 -6.70 -52.86
C SER A 83 -4.22 -5.69 -53.89
N PHE A 84 -4.75 -4.56 -53.44
CA PHE A 84 -5.19 -3.45 -54.29
C PHE A 84 -4.80 -2.10 -53.65
N ALA A 85 -5.11 -0.99 -54.32
CA ALA A 85 -4.81 0.37 -53.83
C ALA A 85 -3.33 0.58 -53.44
N LYS A 86 -2.41 0.17 -54.31
CA LYS A 86 -0.97 0.29 -54.07
C LYS A 86 -0.56 1.76 -53.92
N GLY A 87 0.19 2.08 -52.86
CA GLY A 87 0.64 3.44 -52.52
C GLY A 87 -0.41 4.31 -51.84
N PHE A 88 -1.51 3.71 -51.34
CA PHE A 88 -2.51 4.41 -50.55
C PHE A 88 -2.40 3.99 -49.08
N ASP A 89 -2.63 4.96 -48.19
CA ASP A 89 -2.45 4.82 -46.75
C ASP A 89 -3.76 5.00 -45.97
N LEU A 90 -3.75 4.52 -44.72
CA LEU A 90 -4.78 4.77 -43.70
C LEU A 90 -6.18 4.41 -44.18
N GLY A 91 -6.29 3.22 -44.75
CA GLY A 91 -7.53 2.77 -45.38
C GLY A 91 -8.62 2.35 -44.40
N SER A 92 -9.88 2.43 -44.84
CA SER A 92 -11.04 1.86 -44.15
C SER A 92 -11.96 1.15 -45.14
N ALA A 93 -12.84 0.27 -44.66
CA ALA A 93 -13.78 -0.47 -45.50
C ALA A 93 -15.24 -0.26 -45.11
N PHE A 94 -16.14 -0.28 -46.09
CA PHE A 94 -17.57 -0.16 -45.89
C PHE A 94 -18.33 -0.98 -46.92
N ALA A 95 -19.28 -1.81 -46.47
CA ALA A 95 -20.12 -2.60 -47.35
C ALA A 95 -21.54 -2.00 -47.44
N ASP A 96 -22.06 -1.84 -48.66
CA ASP A 96 -23.45 -1.44 -48.89
C ASP A 96 -24.06 -2.30 -50.00
N GLY A 97 -25.01 -3.15 -49.61
CA GLY A 97 -25.63 -4.12 -50.52
C GLY A 97 -24.63 -5.15 -51.04
N ASP A 98 -24.51 -5.24 -52.37
CA ASP A 98 -23.64 -6.19 -53.08
C ASP A 98 -22.26 -5.61 -53.42
N THR A 99 -21.94 -4.41 -52.93
CA THR A 99 -20.70 -3.69 -53.27
C THR A 99 -19.89 -3.40 -52.02
N MET A 100 -18.61 -3.74 -52.07
CA MET A 100 -17.60 -3.37 -51.09
C MET A 100 -16.93 -2.08 -51.52
N TYR A 101 -16.77 -1.15 -50.57
CA TYR A 101 -16.03 0.09 -50.73
C TYR A 101 -14.82 0.08 -49.80
N ALA A 102 -13.71 0.62 -50.27
CA ALA A 102 -12.56 0.94 -49.45
C ALA A 102 -12.15 2.38 -49.70
N PHE A 103 -11.78 3.09 -48.65
CA PHE A 103 -11.36 4.48 -48.70
C PHE A 103 -9.89 4.56 -48.33
N GLY A 104 -9.13 5.47 -48.94
CA GLY A 104 -7.70 5.60 -48.66
C GLY A 104 -7.13 6.92 -49.12
N ILE A 105 -6.00 7.29 -48.55
CA ILE A 105 -5.35 8.58 -48.78
C ILE A 105 -4.15 8.35 -49.69
N ASN A 106 -3.85 9.32 -50.54
CA ASN A 106 -2.79 9.19 -51.54
C ASN A 106 -1.35 9.12 -50.97
N ASP A 107 -1.17 9.44 -49.69
CA ASP A 107 0.08 9.35 -48.91
C ASP A 107 -0.25 9.60 -47.42
N TRP A 108 0.64 9.26 -46.50
CA TRP A 108 0.50 9.56 -45.07
C TRP A 108 0.49 11.08 -44.84
N GLY A 109 -0.62 11.64 -44.35
CA GLY A 109 -0.81 13.10 -44.26
C GLY A 109 -1.09 13.76 -45.62
N GLY A 110 -1.46 12.97 -46.63
CA GLY A 110 -1.83 13.47 -47.96
C GLY A 110 -3.12 14.30 -47.95
N SER A 111 -3.37 15.01 -49.06
CA SER A 111 -4.51 15.93 -49.22
C SER A 111 -5.65 15.35 -50.05
N LYS A 112 -5.51 14.12 -50.58
CA LYS A 112 -6.50 13.49 -51.46
C LYS A 112 -7.01 12.20 -50.86
N LEU A 113 -8.33 12.10 -50.79
CA LEU A 113 -9.04 10.90 -50.35
C LEU A 113 -9.71 10.26 -51.56
N SER A 114 -9.49 8.96 -51.72
CA SER A 114 -9.99 8.15 -52.84
C SER A 114 -10.89 7.04 -52.34
N VAL A 115 -11.90 6.69 -53.15
CA VAL A 115 -12.71 5.49 -52.97
C VAL A 115 -12.29 4.44 -54.00
N PHE A 116 -12.30 3.19 -53.55
CA PHE A 116 -12.15 1.98 -54.34
C PHE A 116 -13.40 1.14 -54.15
N TRP A 117 -13.95 0.52 -55.19
CA TRP A 117 -15.11 -0.35 -55.03
C TRP A 117 -15.00 -1.63 -55.86
N SER A 118 -15.64 -2.69 -55.34
CA SER A 118 -15.65 -4.01 -55.95
C SER A 118 -16.91 -4.78 -55.58
N LYS A 119 -17.41 -5.60 -56.50
CA LYS A 119 -18.51 -6.55 -56.25
C LYS A 119 -18.02 -7.95 -55.87
N ASP A 120 -16.75 -8.26 -56.13
CA ASP A 120 -16.18 -9.61 -56.01
C ASP A 120 -14.84 -9.64 -55.25
N LEU A 121 -14.44 -8.51 -54.65
CA LEU A 121 -13.16 -8.28 -53.96
C LEU A 121 -11.91 -8.53 -54.82
N THR A 122 -12.08 -8.68 -56.12
CA THR A 122 -11.00 -9.03 -57.07
C THR A 122 -10.81 -7.93 -58.11
N ASN A 123 -11.91 -7.44 -58.69
CA ASN A 123 -11.92 -6.37 -59.67
C ASN A 123 -12.28 -5.05 -58.97
N TRP A 124 -11.34 -4.11 -58.98
CA TRP A 124 -11.45 -2.84 -58.27
C TRP A 124 -11.45 -1.66 -59.24
N GLU A 125 -12.40 -0.75 -59.04
CA GLU A 125 -12.41 0.58 -59.65
C GLU A 125 -11.97 1.64 -58.63
N THR A 126 -11.62 2.85 -59.08
CA THR A 126 -11.15 3.92 -58.18
C THR A 126 -11.55 5.31 -58.65
N LYS A 127 -11.77 6.22 -57.69
CA LYS A 127 -12.07 7.64 -57.92
C LYS A 127 -11.55 8.50 -56.76
N VAL A 128 -10.92 9.64 -57.06
CA VAL A 128 -10.64 10.68 -56.07
C VAL A 128 -11.96 11.35 -55.67
N ILE A 129 -12.30 11.31 -54.39
CA ILE A 129 -13.56 11.82 -53.86
C ILE A 129 -13.44 13.14 -53.12
N LEU A 130 -12.25 13.44 -52.56
CA LEU A 130 -11.91 14.74 -52.00
C LEU A 130 -10.49 15.11 -52.42
N ASP A 131 -10.29 16.37 -52.83
CA ASP A 131 -8.98 16.97 -53.13
C ASP A 131 -8.91 18.29 -52.37
N LEU A 132 -8.17 18.30 -51.25
CA LEU A 132 -8.14 19.40 -50.28
C LEU A 132 -6.70 19.93 -50.16
N PRO A 133 -6.19 20.71 -51.13
CA PRO A 133 -4.82 21.22 -51.09
C PRO A 133 -4.50 21.97 -49.80
N GLY A 134 -3.38 21.62 -49.17
CA GLY A 134 -2.94 22.22 -47.90
C GLY A 134 -3.53 21.58 -46.64
N TRP A 135 -4.37 20.55 -46.79
CA TRP A 135 -4.84 19.72 -45.69
C TRP A 135 -3.92 18.52 -45.51
N GLU A 136 -3.77 18.09 -44.26
CA GLU A 136 -3.11 16.84 -43.91
C GLU A 136 -4.17 15.88 -43.39
N ILE A 137 -4.46 14.82 -44.14
CA ILE A 137 -5.53 13.87 -43.84
C ILE A 137 -4.93 12.54 -43.36
N PHE A 138 -5.56 11.95 -42.35
CA PHE A 138 -5.18 10.68 -41.73
C PHE A 138 -6.38 9.72 -41.69
N ASN A 139 -6.55 8.92 -40.63
CA ASN A 139 -7.59 7.90 -40.50
C ASN A 139 -8.98 8.37 -40.93
N ASN A 140 -9.77 7.47 -41.51
CA ASN A 140 -11.13 7.77 -41.94
C ASN A 140 -12.08 6.60 -41.63
N SER A 141 -13.37 6.90 -41.53
CA SER A 141 -14.43 5.92 -41.33
C SER A 141 -15.73 6.43 -41.95
N VAL A 142 -16.55 5.52 -42.47
CA VAL A 142 -17.78 5.83 -43.20
C VAL A 142 -18.97 5.10 -42.59
N CYS A 143 -20.08 5.81 -42.44
CA CYS A 143 -21.35 5.22 -42.07
C CYS A 143 -22.50 5.70 -42.97
N LYS A 144 -23.58 4.91 -42.96
CA LYS A 144 -24.85 5.29 -43.59
C LYS A 144 -25.67 6.13 -42.60
N GLY A 145 -25.90 7.40 -42.95
CA GLY A 145 -26.73 8.33 -42.17
C GLY A 145 -28.19 8.36 -42.65
N PRO A 146 -29.01 9.29 -42.11
CA PRO A 146 -30.43 9.40 -42.46
C PRO A 146 -30.64 9.90 -43.90
N ASP A 147 -29.71 10.72 -44.38
CA ASP A 147 -29.80 11.41 -45.68
C ASP A 147 -28.72 10.96 -46.67
N GLY A 148 -28.13 9.76 -46.51
CA GLY A 148 -27.05 9.26 -47.36
C GLY A 148 -25.92 8.68 -46.52
N TYR A 149 -24.70 9.16 -46.73
CA TYR A 149 -23.49 8.65 -46.09
C TYR A 149 -22.70 9.81 -45.47
N VAL A 150 -22.03 9.52 -44.36
CA VAL A 150 -21.12 10.44 -43.67
C VAL A 150 -19.76 9.79 -43.54
N MET A 151 -18.72 10.56 -43.78
CA MET A 151 -17.33 10.18 -43.55
C MET A 151 -16.81 11.05 -42.42
N ALA A 152 -16.25 10.43 -41.39
CA ALA A 152 -15.34 11.06 -40.46
C ALA A 152 -13.93 10.86 -40.98
N PHE A 153 -13.11 11.90 -41.01
CA PHE A 153 -11.69 11.79 -41.34
C PHE A 153 -10.86 12.69 -40.44
N GLU A 154 -9.75 12.16 -39.97
CA GLU A 154 -8.78 12.82 -39.11
C GLU A 154 -7.95 13.82 -39.91
N ILE A 155 -7.67 14.97 -39.30
CA ILE A 155 -6.85 16.02 -39.91
C ILE A 155 -5.75 16.53 -38.97
N GLY A 156 -4.56 16.76 -39.51
CA GLY A 156 -3.43 17.44 -38.86
C GLY A 156 -3.27 18.91 -39.28
N ALA A 157 -3.85 19.27 -40.42
CA ALA A 157 -3.88 20.62 -40.97
C ALA A 157 -5.14 20.84 -41.82
N PRO A 158 -5.62 22.08 -41.96
CA PRO A 158 -5.04 23.34 -41.46
C PRO A 158 -5.35 23.60 -39.98
N LYS A 159 -4.50 24.38 -39.31
CA LYS A 159 -4.57 24.62 -37.85
C LYS A 159 -5.89 25.24 -37.39
N GLU A 160 -6.53 26.04 -38.24
CA GLU A 160 -7.84 26.64 -37.98
C GLU A 160 -8.94 25.58 -37.82
N GLU A 161 -8.81 24.45 -38.52
CA GLU A 161 -9.72 23.31 -38.43
C GLU A 161 -9.26 22.32 -37.35
N THR A 162 -7.96 22.05 -37.29
CA THR A 162 -7.39 21.03 -36.40
C THR A 162 -7.33 21.43 -34.93
N GLY A 163 -6.99 22.68 -34.61
CA GLY A 163 -6.78 23.11 -33.23
C GLY A 163 -5.49 22.56 -32.60
N ASN A 164 -5.62 21.83 -31.49
CA ASN A 164 -4.52 21.33 -30.67
C ASN A 164 -4.30 19.82 -30.82
N GLY A 165 -3.54 19.41 -31.85
CA GLY A 165 -3.21 17.99 -32.11
C GLY A 165 -3.84 17.50 -33.40
N PHE A 166 -4.58 16.39 -33.36
CA PHE A 166 -5.46 15.91 -34.42
C PHE A 166 -6.93 16.13 -34.04
N THR A 167 -7.82 16.21 -35.04
CA THR A 167 -9.28 16.19 -34.84
C THR A 167 -10.02 15.56 -36.01
N SER A 168 -11.29 15.20 -35.80
CA SER A 168 -12.17 14.67 -36.84
C SER A 168 -12.95 15.77 -37.57
N ARG A 169 -12.89 15.75 -38.89
CA ARG A 169 -13.73 16.51 -39.83
C ARG A 169 -14.68 15.59 -40.57
N PHE A 170 -15.73 16.16 -41.17
CA PHE A 170 -16.78 15.37 -41.81
C PHE A 170 -17.05 15.77 -43.25
N ALA A 171 -17.39 14.78 -44.07
CA ALA A 171 -17.94 14.95 -45.41
C ALA A 171 -19.23 14.15 -45.57
N ARG A 172 -20.10 14.56 -46.49
CA ARG A 172 -21.38 13.89 -46.78
C ARG A 172 -21.46 13.46 -48.23
N SER A 173 -22.15 12.35 -48.49
CA SER A 173 -22.43 11.85 -49.83
C SER A 173 -23.84 11.27 -49.94
N LYS A 174 -24.43 11.32 -51.13
CA LYS A 174 -25.70 10.62 -51.42
C LYS A 174 -25.50 9.22 -52.00
N ASP A 175 -24.32 8.92 -52.52
CA ASP A 175 -24.08 7.77 -53.40
C ASP A 175 -22.70 7.11 -53.20
N LEU A 176 -21.95 7.49 -52.16
CA LEU A 176 -20.56 7.07 -51.87
C LEU A 176 -19.53 7.51 -52.92
N MET A 177 -19.94 8.16 -54.01
CA MET A 177 -19.08 8.54 -55.13
C MET A 177 -18.83 10.06 -55.19
N ASN A 178 -19.81 10.86 -54.78
CA ASN A 178 -19.75 12.31 -54.81
C ASN A 178 -19.83 12.83 -53.38
N TRP A 179 -18.72 13.40 -52.90
CA TRP A 179 -18.56 13.83 -51.51
C TRP A 179 -18.43 15.35 -51.42
N GLU A 180 -19.12 15.92 -50.44
CA GLU A 180 -19.09 17.35 -50.13
C GLU A 180 -18.58 17.54 -48.69
N LEU A 181 -17.61 18.42 -48.53
CA LEU A 181 -17.09 18.80 -47.22
C LEU A 181 -18.19 19.53 -46.42
N THR A 182 -18.38 19.16 -45.16
CA THR A 182 -19.33 19.84 -44.27
C THR A 182 -18.84 21.24 -43.86
N PRO A 183 -19.70 22.15 -43.35
CA PRO A 183 -19.25 23.42 -42.77
C PRO A 183 -18.18 23.23 -41.69
N SER A 184 -17.30 24.22 -41.48
CA SER A 184 -16.16 24.14 -40.54
C SER A 184 -16.56 23.96 -39.07
N GLU A 185 -17.80 24.28 -38.70
CA GLU A 185 -18.36 24.00 -37.37
C GLU A 185 -18.66 22.52 -37.14
N CYS A 186 -18.79 21.70 -38.20
CA CYS A 186 -18.94 20.26 -38.08
C CYS A 186 -17.57 19.62 -37.76
N VAL A 187 -17.10 19.78 -36.55
CA VAL A 187 -15.80 19.29 -36.09
C VAL A 187 -15.99 18.72 -34.71
N HIS A 188 -15.23 17.69 -34.35
CA HIS A 188 -15.40 17.06 -33.04
C HIS A 188 -14.95 17.98 -31.91
N ARG A 189 -13.63 18.18 -31.75
CA ARG A 189 -13.08 19.07 -30.73
C ARG A 189 -11.71 19.61 -31.14
N LYS A 190 -11.42 20.86 -30.77
CA LYS A 190 -10.17 21.56 -31.12
C LYS A 190 -9.23 21.76 -29.93
N ASP A 191 -9.70 21.47 -28.72
CA ASP A 191 -8.99 21.73 -27.47
C ASP A 191 -8.02 20.60 -27.05
N ARG A 192 -8.23 19.38 -27.56
CA ARG A 192 -7.42 18.19 -27.25
C ARG A 192 -7.17 17.33 -28.49
N TYR A 193 -6.21 16.42 -28.35
CA TYR A 193 -5.93 15.35 -29.29
C TYR A 193 -7.13 14.42 -29.45
N SER A 194 -7.63 14.30 -30.69
CA SER A 194 -8.71 13.40 -31.08
C SER A 194 -8.37 12.77 -32.45
N ALA A 195 -8.09 11.47 -32.47
CA ALA A 195 -7.60 10.76 -33.66
C ALA A 195 -8.39 9.47 -33.91
N CYS A 196 -8.06 8.77 -35.00
CA CYS A 196 -8.54 7.44 -35.38
C CYS A 196 -10.07 7.26 -35.27
N PRO A 197 -10.89 8.09 -35.96
CA PRO A 197 -12.34 8.03 -35.79
C PRO A 197 -12.95 6.77 -36.40
N ALA A 198 -13.85 6.10 -35.67
CA ALA A 198 -14.78 5.10 -36.17
C ALA A 198 -16.22 5.58 -35.96
N ILE A 199 -16.95 5.84 -37.04
CA ILE A 199 -18.28 6.46 -37.01
C ILE A 199 -19.38 5.47 -37.37
N HIS A 200 -20.49 5.49 -36.63
CA HIS A 200 -21.70 4.71 -36.87
C HIS A 200 -22.93 5.59 -36.71
N PHE A 201 -24.04 5.24 -37.35
CA PHE A 201 -25.31 5.94 -37.16
C PHE A 201 -26.38 4.98 -36.63
N LEU A 202 -27.04 5.37 -35.55
CA LEU A 202 -28.07 4.59 -34.90
C LEU A 202 -29.06 5.53 -34.21
N ASP A 203 -30.37 5.25 -34.34
CA ASP A 203 -31.45 5.93 -33.61
C ASP A 203 -31.40 7.48 -33.63
N GLY A 204 -30.97 8.05 -34.76
CA GLY A 204 -30.89 9.51 -34.93
C GLY A 204 -29.59 10.15 -34.43
N TYR A 205 -28.61 9.36 -34.00
CA TYR A 205 -27.30 9.82 -33.56
C TYR A 205 -26.19 9.22 -34.41
N TYR A 206 -25.20 10.06 -34.73
CA TYR A 206 -23.87 9.63 -35.12
C TYR A 206 -23.08 9.33 -33.86
N TYR A 207 -22.73 8.06 -33.66
CA TYR A 207 -21.78 7.62 -32.64
C TYR A 207 -20.38 7.64 -33.24
N MET A 208 -19.42 8.18 -32.52
CA MET A 208 -18.03 8.19 -32.93
C MET A 208 -17.15 7.68 -31.81
N ILE A 209 -16.41 6.61 -32.07
CA ILE A 209 -15.28 6.21 -31.26
C ILE A 209 -14.05 6.95 -31.77
N TYR A 210 -13.24 7.50 -30.88
CA TYR A 210 -12.04 8.25 -31.21
C TYR A 210 -10.96 7.99 -30.16
N LEU A 211 -9.69 8.18 -30.52
CA LEU A 211 -8.57 8.09 -29.60
C LEU A 211 -8.36 9.42 -28.89
N GLU A 212 -8.39 9.44 -27.55
CA GLU A 212 -7.96 10.59 -26.74
C GLU A 212 -6.53 10.36 -26.22
N GLY A 213 -5.67 11.35 -26.43
CA GLY A 213 -4.28 11.34 -25.94
C GLY A 213 -4.16 11.99 -24.57
N HIS A 214 -3.62 11.25 -23.60
CA HIS A 214 -3.26 11.73 -22.26
C HIS A 214 -1.74 11.75 -22.07
N ARG A 215 -1.26 12.29 -20.94
CA ARG A 215 0.19 12.40 -20.65
C ARG A 215 0.93 11.07 -20.82
N ASP A 216 0.31 9.98 -20.36
CA ASP A 216 0.96 8.66 -20.26
C ASP A 216 0.21 7.52 -20.98
N ALA A 217 -0.95 7.78 -21.59
CA ALA A 217 -1.79 6.77 -22.25
C ALA A 217 -2.58 7.33 -23.45
N TYR A 218 -3.00 6.45 -24.35
CA TYR A 218 -3.89 6.73 -25.48
C TYR A 218 -5.10 5.80 -25.41
N GLU A 219 -6.27 6.34 -25.07
CA GLU A 219 -7.46 5.56 -24.73
C GLU A 219 -8.62 5.83 -25.72
N PRO A 220 -9.34 4.81 -26.20
CA PRO A 220 -10.49 4.97 -27.08
C PRO A 220 -11.71 5.44 -26.28
N HIS A 221 -12.27 6.56 -26.70
CA HIS A 221 -13.43 7.22 -26.11
C HIS A 221 -14.61 7.18 -27.09
N ILE A 222 -15.84 7.23 -26.58
CA ILE A 222 -17.05 7.29 -27.40
C ILE A 222 -17.85 8.57 -27.17
N THR A 223 -18.23 9.24 -28.24
CA THR A 223 -19.11 10.42 -28.24
C THR A 223 -20.28 10.21 -29.20
N ARG A 224 -21.35 10.99 -29.08
CA ARG A 224 -22.46 10.98 -30.05
C ARG A 224 -22.95 12.38 -30.39
N SER A 225 -23.49 12.55 -31.60
CA SER A 225 -24.05 13.82 -32.07
C SER A 225 -25.23 13.61 -33.02
N LYS A 226 -26.20 14.52 -33.02
CA LYS A 226 -27.30 14.52 -34.01
C LYS A 226 -26.93 15.26 -35.30
N ASP A 227 -26.04 16.24 -35.20
CA ASP A 227 -25.78 17.23 -36.24
C ASP A 227 -24.29 17.34 -36.64
N LEU A 228 -23.41 16.58 -35.98
CA LEU A 228 -21.95 16.62 -36.11
C LEU A 228 -21.31 17.92 -35.58
N ILE A 229 -22.06 18.71 -34.83
CA ILE A 229 -21.63 20.00 -34.25
C ILE A 229 -21.68 19.90 -32.72
N ALA A 230 -22.84 19.54 -32.17
CA ALA A 230 -23.03 19.36 -30.74
C ALA A 230 -22.76 17.89 -30.37
N TRP A 231 -21.69 17.69 -29.61
CA TRP A 231 -21.24 16.36 -29.17
C TRP A 231 -21.61 16.11 -27.71
N GLU A 232 -22.06 14.89 -27.44
CA GLU A 232 -22.40 14.36 -26.12
C GLU A 232 -21.48 13.18 -25.83
N ASP A 233 -20.63 13.34 -24.81
CA ASP A 233 -19.72 12.28 -24.38
C ASP A 233 -20.45 11.25 -23.52
N SER A 234 -20.05 9.98 -23.63
CA SER A 234 -20.56 8.93 -22.76
C SER A 234 -20.12 9.13 -21.29
N PRO A 235 -20.99 8.82 -20.31
CA PRO A 235 -20.59 8.71 -18.90
C PRO A 235 -19.63 7.56 -18.62
N PHE A 236 -19.37 6.68 -19.58
CA PHE A 236 -18.49 5.53 -19.43
C PHE A 236 -17.27 5.64 -20.37
N GLN A 237 -16.23 6.32 -19.89
CA GLN A 237 -14.94 6.46 -20.57
C GLN A 237 -13.80 5.88 -19.72
N PRO A 238 -12.74 5.34 -20.33
CA PRO A 238 -12.65 4.96 -21.75
C PRO A 238 -13.46 3.69 -22.07
N ILE A 239 -13.64 3.36 -23.35
CA ILE A 239 -14.33 2.14 -23.80
C ILE A 239 -13.55 0.88 -23.40
N VAL A 240 -12.24 0.90 -23.64
CA VAL A 240 -11.29 -0.15 -23.27
C VAL A 240 -10.01 0.53 -22.77
N ARG A 241 -9.45 0.05 -21.66
CA ARG A 241 -8.15 0.51 -21.14
C ARG A 241 -7.07 -0.54 -21.40
N HIS A 242 -5.85 -0.07 -21.67
CA HIS A 242 -4.70 -0.92 -21.93
C HIS A 242 -4.39 -1.79 -20.71
N SER A 243 -4.08 -3.08 -20.92
CA SER A 243 -3.87 -4.02 -19.82
C SER A 243 -3.10 -5.26 -20.23
N GLU A 244 -2.61 -6.04 -19.26
CA GLU A 244 -1.91 -7.31 -19.55
C GLU A 244 -2.79 -8.31 -20.33
N ALA A 245 -4.10 -8.14 -20.36
CA ALA A 245 -5.00 -8.93 -21.19
C ALA A 245 -4.80 -8.69 -22.71
N ASP A 246 -4.27 -7.54 -23.11
CA ASP A 246 -3.93 -7.24 -24.51
C ASP A 246 -2.83 -8.18 -25.03
N LYS A 247 -1.90 -8.57 -24.15
CA LYS A 247 -0.78 -9.47 -24.44
C LYS A 247 -1.14 -10.94 -24.55
N LEU A 248 -2.40 -11.32 -24.27
CA LEU A 248 -2.88 -12.69 -24.49
C LEU A 248 -2.69 -13.06 -25.97
N ILE A 249 -2.40 -14.32 -26.26
CA ILE A 249 -2.20 -14.77 -27.65
C ILE A 249 -3.51 -15.28 -28.24
N GLY A 250 -4.14 -14.45 -29.07
CA GLY A 250 -5.37 -14.78 -29.80
C GLY A 250 -5.15 -15.57 -31.08
N ASN A 251 -3.94 -15.53 -31.65
CA ASN A 251 -3.58 -16.28 -32.86
C ASN A 251 -2.50 -17.34 -32.61
N ALA A 252 -2.90 -18.61 -32.69
CA ALA A 252 -2.00 -19.74 -32.47
C ALA A 252 -0.84 -19.82 -33.49
N LYS A 253 -0.95 -19.16 -34.65
CA LYS A 253 0.07 -19.16 -35.72
C LYS A 253 1.25 -18.22 -35.42
N LEU A 254 1.17 -17.38 -34.39
CA LEU A 254 2.30 -16.50 -34.01
C LEU A 254 3.51 -17.34 -33.56
N THR A 255 4.66 -16.99 -34.13
CA THR A 255 5.95 -17.63 -33.83
C THR A 255 6.40 -17.37 -32.40
N GLU A 256 7.31 -18.19 -31.88
CA GLU A 256 7.86 -18.00 -30.53
C GLU A 256 8.61 -16.68 -30.36
N GLU A 257 9.24 -16.18 -31.42
CA GLU A 257 9.88 -14.86 -31.44
C GLU A 257 8.86 -13.73 -31.29
N GLN A 258 7.74 -13.80 -32.02
CA GLN A 258 6.65 -12.83 -31.90
C GLN A 258 6.00 -12.87 -30.52
N ARG A 259 5.80 -14.05 -29.94
CA ARG A 259 5.26 -14.21 -28.58
C ARG A 259 6.16 -13.54 -27.53
N ARG A 260 7.48 -13.71 -27.65
CA ARG A 260 8.46 -13.01 -26.80
C ARG A 260 8.45 -11.50 -27.02
N TYR A 261 8.29 -11.07 -28.27
CA TYR A 261 8.18 -9.65 -28.62
C TYR A 261 6.94 -8.99 -27.96
N ILE A 262 5.80 -9.68 -27.99
CA ILE A 262 4.54 -9.27 -27.31
C ILE A 262 4.75 -9.20 -25.80
N ALA A 263 5.27 -10.26 -25.17
CA ALA A 263 5.42 -10.34 -23.72
C ALA A 263 6.33 -9.23 -23.16
N GLY A 264 7.38 -8.84 -23.91
CA GLY A 264 8.32 -7.79 -23.53
C GLY A 264 7.90 -6.36 -23.89
N ALA A 265 6.74 -6.16 -24.52
CA ALA A 265 6.29 -4.84 -24.93
C ALA A 265 5.65 -4.05 -23.77
N ARG A 266 5.90 -2.74 -23.76
CA ARG A 266 5.17 -1.80 -22.89
C ARG A 266 3.86 -1.44 -23.56
N ASP A 267 2.78 -1.50 -22.81
CA ASP A 267 1.44 -1.17 -23.27
C ASP A 267 0.93 0.11 -22.62
N ARG A 268 0.52 1.07 -23.44
CA ARG A 268 -0.07 2.37 -23.08
C ARG A 268 -1.05 2.88 -24.15
N ASN A 269 -1.54 2.00 -25.02
CA ASN A 269 -2.30 2.37 -26.20
C ASN A 269 -3.41 1.36 -26.48
N ASN A 270 -4.62 1.84 -26.81
CA ASN A 270 -5.64 1.04 -27.50
C ASN A 270 -6.24 1.86 -28.67
N SER A 271 -5.44 2.15 -29.69
CA SER A 271 -5.82 2.97 -30.85
C SER A 271 -6.54 2.18 -31.94
N ASP A 272 -7.01 2.89 -32.98
CA ASP A 272 -7.54 2.30 -34.21
C ASP A 272 -8.66 1.29 -33.95
N PHE A 273 -9.52 1.63 -32.99
CA PHE A 273 -10.65 0.82 -32.57
C PHE A 273 -11.75 0.88 -33.64
N ASP A 274 -12.08 -0.27 -34.23
CA ASP A 274 -13.15 -0.41 -35.22
C ASP A 274 -13.95 -1.70 -34.97
N PHE A 275 -15.21 -1.71 -35.36
CA PHE A 275 -16.15 -2.75 -34.95
C PHE A 275 -17.32 -2.95 -35.92
N CYS A 276 -17.80 -4.19 -36.01
CA CYS A 276 -18.99 -4.52 -36.79
C CYS A 276 -19.81 -5.60 -36.11
N GLU A 277 -21.07 -5.75 -36.54
CA GLU A 277 -21.90 -6.85 -36.09
C GLU A 277 -21.70 -8.09 -36.96
N PHE A 278 -21.48 -9.25 -36.33
CA PHE A 278 -21.47 -10.54 -36.99
C PHE A 278 -22.05 -11.62 -36.07
N ASN A 279 -23.01 -12.41 -36.59
CA ASN A 279 -23.69 -13.47 -35.84
C ASN A 279 -24.26 -13.03 -34.47
N GLY A 280 -24.84 -11.82 -34.41
CA GLY A 280 -25.43 -11.26 -33.19
C GLY A 280 -24.42 -10.81 -32.14
N LYS A 281 -23.13 -10.71 -32.51
CA LYS A 281 -22.05 -10.22 -31.65
C LYS A 281 -21.37 -9.03 -32.28
N THR A 282 -20.81 -8.16 -31.46
CA THR A 282 -19.99 -7.04 -31.92
C THR A 282 -18.53 -7.50 -31.92
N VAL A 283 -17.96 -7.63 -33.11
CA VAL A 283 -16.55 -7.99 -33.33
C VAL A 283 -15.74 -6.72 -33.39
N ILE A 284 -14.66 -6.66 -32.62
CA ILE A 284 -13.85 -5.46 -32.40
C ILE A 284 -12.41 -5.78 -32.77
N TYR A 285 -11.77 -4.90 -33.54
CA TYR A 285 -10.33 -4.85 -33.72
C TYR A 285 -9.78 -3.53 -33.20
N TYR A 286 -8.59 -3.56 -32.62
CA TYR A 286 -7.88 -2.38 -32.12
C TYR A 286 -6.38 -2.68 -32.08
N SER A 287 -5.57 -1.63 -32.06
CA SER A 287 -4.13 -1.72 -31.90
C SER A 287 -3.71 -1.39 -30.48
N TRP A 288 -2.79 -2.16 -29.90
CA TRP A 288 -2.16 -1.83 -28.63
C TRP A 288 -0.64 -1.75 -28.75
N GLY A 289 0.01 -1.11 -27.78
CA GLY A 289 1.46 -0.91 -27.83
C GLY A 289 1.95 0.34 -27.13
N ASN A 290 3.08 0.89 -27.60
CA ASN A 290 3.75 2.02 -26.93
C ASN A 290 3.61 3.37 -27.62
N GLN A 291 2.97 3.46 -28.79
CA GLN A 291 2.90 4.67 -29.63
C GLN A 291 4.29 5.21 -30.05
N GLU A 292 5.32 4.36 -30.00
CA GLU A 292 6.70 4.66 -30.41
C GLU A 292 7.23 3.61 -31.40
N GLY A 293 6.33 3.02 -32.19
CA GLY A 293 6.68 2.04 -33.22
C GLY A 293 6.71 0.57 -32.76
N LYS A 294 6.16 0.25 -31.58
CA LYS A 294 5.82 -1.13 -31.21
C LYS A 294 4.31 -1.24 -31.06
N GLU A 295 3.68 -1.90 -32.01
CA GLU A 295 2.23 -1.98 -32.12
C GLU A 295 1.79 -3.41 -32.47
N PHE A 296 0.61 -3.78 -32.01
CA PHE A 296 0.09 -5.13 -32.09
C PHE A 296 -1.40 -5.08 -32.34
N LEU A 297 -1.87 -5.84 -33.33
CA LEU A 297 -3.29 -5.97 -33.61
C LEU A 297 -3.90 -6.94 -32.62
N ALA A 298 -4.98 -6.54 -31.95
CA ALA A 298 -5.75 -7.38 -31.04
C ALA A 298 -7.22 -7.48 -31.43
N GLU A 299 -7.84 -8.57 -31.01
CA GLU A 299 -9.27 -8.81 -31.16
C GLU A 299 -9.97 -8.68 -29.81
N ALA A 300 -11.17 -8.11 -29.83
CA ALA A 300 -12.10 -8.12 -28.71
C ALA A 300 -13.52 -8.38 -29.21
N ARG A 301 -14.41 -8.65 -28.26
CA ARG A 301 -15.80 -8.96 -28.55
C ARG A 301 -16.74 -8.44 -27.48
N TYR A 302 -17.89 -7.95 -27.90
CA TYR A 302 -19.05 -7.78 -27.04
C TYR A 302 -20.15 -8.77 -27.43
N ASP A 303 -20.71 -9.47 -26.44
CA ASP A 303 -21.73 -10.51 -26.64
C ASP A 303 -23.12 -9.87 -26.79
N GLY A 304 -23.32 -9.20 -27.92
CA GLY A 304 -24.56 -8.52 -28.27
C GLY A 304 -24.43 -7.74 -29.58
N SER A 305 -25.56 -7.21 -30.07
CA SER A 305 -25.61 -6.44 -31.31
C SER A 305 -24.79 -5.15 -31.21
N VAL A 306 -24.42 -4.56 -32.35
CA VAL A 306 -23.78 -3.22 -32.36
C VAL A 306 -24.71 -2.17 -31.77
N ALA A 307 -26.02 -2.36 -31.93
CA ALA A 307 -27.01 -1.47 -31.35
C ALA A 307 -27.02 -1.54 -29.82
N ASP A 308 -26.94 -2.73 -29.23
CA ASP A 308 -26.87 -2.91 -27.78
C ASP A 308 -25.56 -2.38 -27.21
N PHE A 309 -24.44 -2.60 -27.92
CA PHE A 309 -23.14 -2.06 -27.58
C PHE A 309 -23.18 -0.53 -27.49
N LEU A 310 -23.62 0.16 -28.54
CA LEU A 310 -23.67 1.63 -28.59
C LEU A 310 -24.66 2.22 -27.57
N ARG A 311 -25.84 1.63 -27.40
CA ARG A 311 -26.82 2.10 -26.41
C ARG A 311 -26.33 1.92 -24.97
N GLY A 312 -25.61 0.83 -24.69
CA GLY A 312 -25.09 0.56 -23.36
C GLY A 312 -24.10 1.61 -22.86
N PHE A 313 -23.47 2.38 -23.75
CA PHE A 313 -22.65 3.53 -23.37
C PHE A 313 -23.45 4.79 -23.00
N TYR A 314 -24.75 4.85 -23.24
CA TYR A 314 -25.60 6.01 -22.99
C TYR A 314 -26.91 5.61 -22.29
N PRO A 315 -26.84 5.06 -21.07
CA PRO A 315 -28.04 4.72 -20.31
C PRO A 315 -28.83 5.98 -19.93
N ASP A 316 -30.16 5.94 -20.12
CA ASP A 316 -31.06 7.10 -19.92
C ASP A 316 -31.10 7.62 -18.48
N THR A 317 -30.68 6.81 -17.50
CA THR A 317 -30.74 7.13 -16.07
C THR A 317 -29.39 7.49 -15.46
N THR A 318 -28.31 7.52 -16.25
CA THR A 318 -26.96 7.86 -15.76
C THR A 318 -26.50 9.16 -16.40
N THR A 319 -25.80 9.98 -15.62
CA THR A 319 -25.13 11.18 -16.13
C THR A 319 -23.77 11.37 -15.49
N MET A 320 -22.99 12.30 -16.02
CA MET A 320 -21.67 12.66 -15.49
C MET A 320 -21.56 14.14 -15.19
N LEU A 321 -20.70 14.46 -14.22
CA LEU A 321 -20.37 15.80 -13.79
C LEU A 321 -18.86 15.94 -13.65
N PHE A 322 -18.34 17.13 -13.89
CA PHE A 322 -16.91 17.41 -13.79
C PHE A 322 -16.64 18.49 -12.75
N ALA A 323 -15.64 18.25 -11.91
CA ALA A 323 -15.02 19.27 -11.08
C ALA A 323 -13.52 19.41 -11.41
N SER A 324 -12.98 20.62 -11.24
CA SER A 324 -11.56 20.93 -11.44
C SER A 324 -11.13 22.03 -10.48
N PRO A 325 -9.90 22.01 -9.91
CA PRO A 325 -9.43 23.12 -9.07
C PRO A 325 -9.37 24.47 -9.81
N ASN A 326 -9.31 24.43 -11.15
CA ASN A 326 -9.33 25.58 -12.04
C ASN A 326 -10.73 25.95 -12.55
N GLY A 327 -11.77 25.22 -12.13
CA GLY A 327 -13.17 25.49 -12.48
C GLY A 327 -13.76 26.69 -11.72
N ASP A 328 -15.06 26.91 -11.92
CA ASP A 328 -15.87 27.90 -11.21
C ASP A 328 -17.17 27.24 -10.73
N ASP A 329 -17.55 27.39 -9.46
CA ASP A 329 -18.77 26.77 -8.90
C ASP A 329 -20.07 27.32 -9.50
N LYS A 330 -20.01 28.38 -10.31
CA LYS A 330 -21.11 28.87 -11.14
C LYS A 330 -21.28 28.10 -12.44
N ASN A 331 -20.29 27.29 -12.83
CA ASN A 331 -20.33 26.53 -14.06
C ASN A 331 -21.37 25.39 -13.98
N PRO A 332 -21.84 24.88 -15.14
CA PRO A 332 -22.82 23.80 -15.17
C PRO A 332 -22.27 22.43 -14.73
N GLY A 333 -20.94 22.26 -14.65
CA GLY A 333 -20.30 20.99 -14.31
C GLY A 333 -20.06 20.07 -15.50
N THR A 334 -19.87 20.62 -16.71
CA THR A 334 -19.49 19.86 -17.92
C THR A 334 -17.97 19.74 -18.03
N ASP A 335 -17.45 18.85 -18.87
CA ASP A 335 -15.99 18.69 -19.06
C ASP A 335 -15.31 20.02 -19.49
N LEU A 336 -15.95 20.79 -20.37
CA LEU A 336 -15.47 22.09 -20.83
C LEU A 336 -15.73 23.24 -19.84
N SER A 337 -16.62 23.05 -18.88
CA SER A 337 -16.97 24.06 -17.87
C SER A 337 -17.25 23.36 -16.55
N PRO A 338 -16.19 22.83 -15.90
CA PRO A 338 -16.32 22.09 -14.66
C PRO A 338 -16.62 23.03 -13.49
N VAL A 339 -17.31 22.51 -12.47
CA VAL A 339 -17.41 23.21 -11.18
C VAL A 339 -16.04 23.22 -10.48
N LYS A 340 -15.86 24.07 -9.48
CA LYS A 340 -14.57 24.18 -8.79
C LYS A 340 -14.40 23.15 -7.68
N THR A 341 -15.46 22.93 -6.90
CA THR A 341 -15.38 22.18 -5.63
C THR A 341 -16.13 20.86 -5.68
N ILE A 342 -15.68 19.90 -4.86
CA ILE A 342 -16.34 18.59 -4.67
C ILE A 342 -17.74 18.82 -4.06
N GLN A 343 -17.87 19.77 -3.14
CA GLN A 343 -19.15 20.18 -2.54
C GLN A 343 -20.14 20.62 -3.61
N ARG A 344 -19.72 21.51 -4.53
CA ARG A 344 -20.61 21.96 -5.60
C ARG A 344 -20.95 20.84 -6.57
N ALA A 345 -20.04 19.93 -6.87
CA ALA A 345 -20.32 18.77 -7.73
C ALA A 345 -21.37 17.84 -7.10
N ARG A 346 -21.26 17.55 -5.80
CA ARG A 346 -22.29 16.84 -5.02
C ARG A 346 -23.64 17.57 -5.08
N ASP A 347 -23.65 18.89 -4.83
CA ASP A 347 -24.89 19.67 -4.88
C ASP A 347 -25.53 19.65 -6.27
N ARG A 348 -24.71 19.69 -7.31
CA ARG A 348 -25.17 19.58 -8.70
C ARG A 348 -25.73 18.19 -9.00
N ALA A 349 -25.17 17.12 -8.43
CA ALA A 349 -25.74 15.78 -8.53
C ALA A 349 -27.15 15.71 -7.92
N ARG A 350 -27.37 16.36 -6.76
CA ARG A 350 -28.71 16.48 -6.14
C ARG A 350 -29.68 17.21 -7.06
N GLU A 351 -29.26 18.33 -7.65
CA GLU A 351 -30.07 19.11 -8.60
C GLU A 351 -30.46 18.29 -9.83
N LEU A 352 -29.54 17.50 -10.40
CA LEU A 352 -29.81 16.65 -11.57
C LEU A 352 -30.77 15.49 -11.26
N ARG A 353 -30.79 15.02 -10.01
CA ARG A 353 -31.67 13.93 -9.55
C ARG A 353 -33.05 14.39 -9.08
N ALA A 354 -33.26 15.70 -8.96
CA ALA A 354 -34.47 16.26 -8.35
C ALA A 354 -35.78 15.86 -9.05
N ASP A 355 -35.74 15.55 -10.36
CA ASP A 355 -36.92 15.12 -11.13
C ASP A 355 -37.14 13.59 -11.17
N GLY A 356 -36.23 12.82 -10.56
CA GLY A 356 -36.29 11.36 -10.48
C GLY A 356 -35.94 10.59 -11.76
N LYS A 357 -35.55 11.26 -12.86
CA LYS A 357 -35.16 10.57 -14.11
C LYS A 357 -33.73 10.04 -14.04
N ILE A 358 -32.83 10.86 -13.50
CA ILE A 358 -31.43 10.46 -13.28
C ILE A 358 -31.36 9.73 -11.94
N LYS A 359 -30.79 8.52 -11.99
CA LYS A 359 -30.50 7.69 -10.81
C LYS A 359 -29.02 7.72 -10.51
N ASP A 360 -28.19 7.44 -11.51
CA ASP A 360 -26.75 7.34 -11.35
C ASP A 360 -26.06 8.64 -11.75
N VAL A 361 -25.10 9.07 -10.94
CA VAL A 361 -24.27 10.24 -11.24
C VAL A 361 -22.81 9.88 -11.01
N ILE A 362 -21.99 10.08 -12.03
CA ILE A 362 -20.54 9.92 -11.96
C ILE A 362 -19.89 11.30 -11.93
N VAL A 363 -19.32 11.68 -10.79
CA VAL A 363 -18.53 12.90 -10.62
C VAL A 363 -17.07 12.59 -10.92
N TYR A 364 -16.59 13.12 -12.04
CA TYR A 364 -15.20 13.10 -12.45
C TYR A 364 -14.44 14.32 -11.90
N LEU A 365 -13.46 14.06 -11.06
CA LEU A 365 -12.50 15.04 -10.58
C LEU A 365 -11.32 15.10 -11.55
N ARG A 366 -11.06 16.29 -12.10
CA ARG A 366 -9.89 16.55 -12.94
C ARG A 366 -8.65 16.77 -12.09
N GLN A 367 -7.49 16.54 -12.70
CA GLN A 367 -6.17 16.62 -12.08
C GLN A 367 -5.96 17.89 -11.23
N GLY A 368 -5.35 17.71 -10.07
CA GLY A 368 -4.89 18.77 -9.18
C GLY A 368 -5.28 18.57 -7.72
N THR A 369 -5.00 19.58 -6.90
CA THR A 369 -5.24 19.55 -5.45
C THR A 369 -6.52 20.30 -5.07
N TYR A 370 -7.43 19.62 -4.39
CA TYR A 370 -8.66 20.14 -3.81
C TYR A 370 -8.43 20.36 -2.31
N TYR A 371 -8.13 21.59 -1.94
CA TYR A 371 -7.92 22.01 -0.55
C TYR A 371 -9.25 22.14 0.19
N LEU A 372 -9.37 21.46 1.33
CA LEU A 372 -10.56 21.41 2.16
C LEU A 372 -10.24 21.96 3.56
N SER A 373 -10.89 23.05 3.97
CA SER A 373 -10.84 23.54 5.35
C SER A 373 -11.75 22.75 6.30
N ASP A 374 -12.71 22.01 5.75
CA ASP A 374 -13.67 21.18 6.47
C ASP A 374 -14.18 20.02 5.59
N SER A 375 -14.82 19.03 6.20
CA SER A 375 -15.27 17.83 5.49
C SER A 375 -16.38 18.12 4.47
N VAL A 376 -16.35 17.42 3.34
CA VAL A 376 -17.50 17.29 2.45
C VAL A 376 -18.48 16.29 3.07
N ALA A 377 -19.65 16.76 3.48
CA ALA A 377 -20.69 15.91 4.06
C ALA A 377 -21.52 15.22 2.97
N PHE A 378 -21.83 13.93 3.12
CA PHE A 378 -22.78 13.20 2.28
C PHE A 378 -23.88 12.67 3.18
N GLY A 379 -25.12 13.04 2.85
CA GLY A 379 -26.32 12.79 3.64
C GLY A 379 -27.38 12.03 2.85
N SER A 380 -28.55 11.81 3.44
CA SER A 380 -29.66 11.07 2.82
C SER A 380 -30.16 11.70 1.52
N GLU A 381 -29.92 13.00 1.31
CA GLU A 381 -30.21 13.70 0.06
C GLU A 381 -29.28 13.34 -1.11
N ASP A 382 -28.17 12.64 -0.85
CA ASP A 382 -27.25 12.13 -1.87
C ASP A 382 -27.64 10.74 -2.37
N CYS A 383 -28.63 10.11 -1.73
CA CYS A 383 -29.10 8.76 -2.03
C CYS A 383 -30.30 8.78 -2.98
N VAL A 384 -30.37 7.80 -3.87
CA VAL A 384 -31.53 7.54 -4.74
C VAL A 384 -31.79 6.04 -4.75
N GLU A 385 -33.06 5.64 -4.57
CA GLU A 385 -33.43 4.22 -4.60
C GLU A 385 -33.10 3.59 -5.96
N GLY A 386 -32.23 2.57 -5.94
CA GLY A 386 -31.76 1.89 -7.13
C GLY A 386 -30.85 2.74 -8.03
N GLY A 387 -30.14 3.72 -7.46
CA GLY A 387 -29.10 4.51 -8.13
C GLY A 387 -27.88 4.74 -7.22
N SER A 388 -26.77 5.18 -7.81
CA SER A 388 -25.49 5.32 -7.11
C SER A 388 -24.79 6.64 -7.40
N LEU A 389 -24.07 7.20 -6.43
CA LEU A 389 -23.21 8.37 -6.61
C LEU A 389 -21.73 7.93 -6.60
N VAL A 390 -21.04 8.11 -7.72
CA VAL A 390 -19.63 7.76 -7.85
C VAL A 390 -18.79 9.03 -7.92
N ILE A 391 -17.82 9.20 -7.02
CA ILE A 391 -16.83 10.29 -7.06
C ILE A 391 -15.47 9.68 -7.37
N ARG A 392 -14.90 10.06 -8.52
CA ARG A 392 -13.68 9.43 -9.03
C ARG A 392 -12.77 10.37 -9.80
N ASN A 393 -11.51 10.00 -9.96
CA ASN A 393 -10.63 10.68 -10.91
C ASN A 393 -11.03 10.38 -12.37
N TYR A 394 -10.72 11.31 -13.29
CA TYR A 394 -10.90 11.11 -14.73
C TYR A 394 -9.65 10.47 -15.36
N GLY A 395 -9.78 9.29 -15.96
CA GLY A 395 -8.65 8.65 -16.65
C GLY A 395 -7.52 8.24 -15.70
N LEU A 396 -6.36 8.88 -15.86
CA LEU A 396 -5.16 8.76 -15.00
C LEU A 396 -4.87 10.06 -14.24
N ASP A 397 -5.83 11.00 -14.20
CA ASP A 397 -5.66 12.27 -13.51
C ASP A 397 -5.31 12.01 -12.03
N GLU A 398 -4.23 12.65 -11.56
CA GLU A 398 -3.85 12.64 -10.15
C GLU A 398 -4.67 13.67 -9.38
N VAL A 399 -5.58 13.20 -8.54
CA VAL A 399 -6.50 14.02 -7.76
C VAL A 399 -6.14 13.93 -6.28
N ILE A 400 -5.67 15.05 -5.72
CA ILE A 400 -5.30 15.13 -4.29
C ILE A 400 -6.39 15.89 -3.54
N VAL A 401 -7.08 15.24 -2.61
CA VAL A 401 -8.00 15.86 -1.66
C VAL A 401 -7.20 16.16 -0.38
N ALA A 402 -6.86 17.43 -0.15
CA ALA A 402 -5.92 17.83 0.88
C ALA A 402 -6.60 18.59 2.03
N GLY A 403 -6.25 18.27 3.26
CA GLY A 403 -6.72 18.98 4.46
C GLY A 403 -5.99 20.29 4.66
N GLY A 404 -6.74 21.39 4.82
CA GLY A 404 -6.24 22.74 5.04
C GLY A 404 -5.91 23.51 3.76
N SER A 405 -4.90 24.37 3.79
CA SER A 405 -4.61 25.33 2.71
C SER A 405 -3.11 25.63 2.55
N GLN A 406 -2.72 26.16 1.39
CA GLN A 406 -1.35 26.60 1.15
C GLN A 406 -0.99 27.81 2.03
N VAL A 407 0.20 27.78 2.61
CA VAL A 407 0.71 28.85 3.47
C VAL A 407 1.77 29.65 2.72
N GLY A 408 1.47 30.93 2.47
CA GLY A 408 2.39 31.89 1.86
C GLY A 408 2.91 32.94 2.86
N GLY A 409 3.49 34.02 2.33
CA GLY A 409 3.85 35.20 3.13
C GLY A 409 5.05 35.01 4.06
N TRP A 410 5.90 34.02 3.80
CA TRP A 410 7.06 33.70 4.62
C TRP A 410 8.14 34.78 4.57
N THR A 411 8.70 35.07 5.74
CA THR A 411 9.80 36.02 5.94
C THR A 411 10.92 35.36 6.73
N PRO A 412 12.20 35.65 6.45
CA PRO A 412 13.30 35.13 7.27
C PRO A 412 13.16 35.56 8.74
N TYR A 413 13.40 34.64 9.68
CA TYR A 413 13.35 34.90 11.13
C TYR A 413 14.71 34.78 11.81
N ARG A 414 15.36 33.61 11.68
CA ARG A 414 16.75 33.34 12.11
C ARG A 414 17.39 32.33 11.16
N GLU A 415 18.67 32.00 11.33
CA GLU A 415 19.41 31.10 10.44
C GLU A 415 18.58 29.88 9.98
N GLY A 416 18.24 29.81 8.70
CA GLY A 416 17.46 28.72 8.09
C GLY A 416 15.95 28.71 8.40
N ILE A 417 15.48 29.47 9.39
CA ILE A 417 14.09 29.44 9.86
C ILE A 417 13.30 30.64 9.32
N TYR A 418 12.13 30.35 8.79
CA TYR A 418 11.18 31.33 8.26
C TYR A 418 9.98 31.45 9.16
N LYS A 419 9.36 32.63 9.17
CA LYS A 419 8.14 32.94 9.90
C LYS A 419 7.06 33.46 8.96
N THR A 420 5.83 33.05 9.19
CA THR A 420 4.63 33.64 8.60
C THR A 420 3.51 33.70 9.64
N ARG A 421 2.37 34.28 9.26
CA ARG A 421 1.14 34.25 10.05
C ARG A 421 0.07 33.46 9.31
N PHE A 422 -0.49 32.47 9.98
CA PHE A 422 -1.59 31.63 9.53
C PHE A 422 -2.72 31.63 10.58
N ALA A 423 -3.71 32.49 10.37
CA ALA A 423 -4.75 32.77 11.36
C ALA A 423 -5.62 31.54 11.71
N GLU A 424 -5.80 30.60 10.79
CA GLU A 424 -6.63 29.41 10.99
C GLU A 424 -6.17 28.54 12.17
N PHE A 425 -4.86 28.50 12.47
CA PHE A 425 -4.38 27.78 13.66
C PHE A 425 -4.86 28.39 14.98
N ALA A 426 -5.11 29.71 15.01
CA ALA A 426 -5.69 30.39 16.15
C ALA A 426 -7.22 30.31 16.18
N GLU A 427 -7.86 30.28 15.01
CA GLU A 427 -9.30 30.13 14.89
C GLU A 427 -9.77 28.69 15.17
N ARG A 428 -8.88 27.71 14.97
CA ARG A 428 -9.15 26.27 15.16
C ARG A 428 -8.12 25.62 16.09
N PRO A 429 -8.10 25.96 17.38
CA PRO A 429 -7.13 25.41 18.34
C PRO A 429 -7.23 23.88 18.49
N ASP A 430 -8.41 23.32 18.25
CA ASP A 430 -8.68 21.86 18.34
C ASP A 430 -8.37 21.09 17.05
N ALA A 431 -8.04 21.77 15.95
CA ALA A 431 -7.66 21.08 14.71
C ALA A 431 -6.25 20.48 14.85
N PRO A 432 -5.95 19.35 14.19
CA PRO A 432 -4.56 18.90 14.08
C PRO A 432 -3.70 20.02 13.48
N ALA A 433 -2.52 20.31 14.05
CA ALA A 433 -1.57 21.24 13.44
C ALA A 433 -0.47 20.41 12.78
N GLN A 434 -0.49 20.35 11.46
CA GLN A 434 0.54 19.72 10.65
C GLN A 434 0.93 20.69 9.55
N ILE A 435 2.24 20.74 9.26
CA ILE A 435 2.79 21.42 8.10
C ILE A 435 3.28 20.35 7.13
N PHE A 436 3.17 20.63 5.84
CA PHE A 436 3.70 19.79 4.76
C PHE A 436 4.56 20.61 3.82
N GLU A 437 5.71 20.09 3.43
CA GLU A 437 6.58 20.62 2.38
C GLU A 437 6.49 19.68 1.16
N ASN A 438 5.94 20.18 0.05
CA ASN A 438 5.77 19.41 -1.19
C ASN A 438 5.04 18.06 -1.01
N GLY A 439 4.10 18.00 -0.06
CA GLY A 439 3.33 16.79 0.27
C GLY A 439 3.92 15.93 1.38
N GLU A 440 5.17 16.18 1.79
CA GLU A 440 5.82 15.47 2.90
C GLU A 440 5.59 16.18 4.23
N PRO A 441 5.31 15.46 5.33
CA PRO A 441 4.99 16.08 6.61
C PRO A 441 6.24 16.69 7.27
N GLY A 442 6.12 17.92 7.72
CA GLY A 442 7.04 18.52 8.68
C GLY A 442 6.92 17.86 10.05
N ILE A 443 8.00 17.95 10.83
CA ILE A 443 8.09 17.44 12.19
C ILE A 443 7.73 18.59 13.14
N MET A 444 6.82 18.37 14.09
CA MET A 444 6.61 19.35 15.14
C MET A 444 7.89 19.46 15.97
N ALA A 445 8.39 20.69 16.15
CA ALA A 445 9.62 20.98 16.87
C ALA A 445 9.64 20.24 18.20
N ARG A 446 10.67 19.42 18.42
CA ARG A 446 10.72 18.47 19.54
C ARG A 446 12.13 18.31 20.09
N SER A 447 12.25 17.74 21.29
CA SER A 447 13.54 17.31 21.82
C SER A 447 13.39 15.98 22.60
N PRO A 448 14.27 15.00 22.37
CA PRO A 448 15.33 15.03 21.36
C PRO A 448 14.77 14.95 19.93
N ASN A 449 15.54 15.38 18.93
CA ASN A 449 15.12 15.29 17.52
C ASN A 449 14.90 13.84 17.09
N GLU A 450 15.66 12.93 17.67
CA GLU A 450 15.55 11.48 17.49
C GLU A 450 15.52 10.78 18.84
N GLY A 451 14.71 9.72 18.97
CA GLY A 451 14.60 8.96 20.21
C GLY A 451 13.73 9.62 21.28
N TRP A 452 14.01 9.31 22.54
CA TRP A 452 13.24 9.72 23.72
C TRP A 452 14.19 9.93 24.91
N PHE A 453 13.83 10.86 25.81
CA PHE A 453 14.46 11.00 27.12
C PHE A 453 13.87 10.02 28.14
N ARG A 454 14.54 9.87 29.29
CA ARG A 454 14.05 9.03 30.41
C ARG A 454 13.54 9.88 31.56
N LEU A 455 12.32 9.59 31.99
CA LEU A 455 11.66 10.24 33.11
C LEU A 455 12.37 9.87 34.41
N TRP A 456 12.62 10.86 35.29
CA TRP A 456 13.27 10.65 36.58
C TRP A 456 12.43 11.25 37.73
N LYS A 457 12.27 10.51 38.83
CA LYS A 457 11.61 10.98 40.08
C LYS A 457 10.22 11.57 39.81
N PRO A 458 9.27 10.78 39.26
CA PRO A 458 7.88 11.24 39.20
C PRO A 458 7.33 11.49 40.60
N ILE A 459 6.59 12.59 40.76
CA ILE A 459 5.90 12.98 42.00
C ILE A 459 4.45 13.26 41.65
N ILE A 460 3.51 12.62 42.34
CA ILE A 460 2.10 12.51 41.95
C ILE A 460 1.18 13.13 43.02
N GLU A 461 1.18 14.45 43.22
CA GLU A 461 0.26 15.14 44.16
C GLU A 461 0.11 16.65 43.87
N PRO A 462 -1.11 17.22 43.73
CA PRO A 462 -2.35 16.63 43.20
C PRO A 462 -2.35 16.54 41.66
N THR A 463 -1.47 17.29 40.99
CA THR A 463 -1.01 17.03 39.62
C THR A 463 0.33 16.31 39.69
N TRP A 464 0.73 15.67 38.60
CA TRP A 464 2.06 15.06 38.56
C TRP A 464 3.12 15.95 37.92
N SER A 465 4.36 15.68 38.33
CA SER A 465 5.56 16.38 37.92
C SER A 465 6.72 15.41 37.98
N PHE A 466 7.83 15.73 37.33
CA PHE A 466 9.00 14.85 37.32
C PHE A 466 10.27 15.68 37.15
N CYS A 467 11.39 15.13 37.60
CA CYS A 467 12.69 15.71 37.36
C CYS A 467 13.23 15.31 35.98
N TYR A 468 13.96 16.21 35.34
CA TYR A 468 14.71 15.94 34.10
C TYR A 468 16.21 15.96 34.38
N ASP A 469 17.03 15.30 33.55
CA ASP A 469 18.49 15.42 33.63
C ASP A 469 18.92 16.71 32.90
N PRO A 470 19.60 17.66 33.56
CA PRO A 470 20.10 18.88 32.90
C PRO A 470 21.12 18.62 31.79
N LYS A 471 21.65 17.39 31.65
CA LYS A 471 22.48 16.97 30.51
C LYS A 471 21.66 16.76 29.23
N ASP A 472 20.38 16.42 29.36
CA ASP A 472 19.48 16.17 28.23
C ASP A 472 19.13 17.47 27.52
N PHE A 473 18.79 18.51 28.30
CA PHE A 473 18.50 19.86 27.80
C PHE A 473 18.62 20.92 28.91
N TYR A 474 18.82 22.17 28.52
CA TYR A 474 18.90 23.32 29.42
C TYR A 474 17.84 24.39 29.07
N PRO A 475 16.65 24.37 29.69
CA PRO A 475 15.47 25.11 29.25
C PRO A 475 15.37 26.55 29.80
N GLN A 476 16.52 27.17 30.11
CA GLN A 476 16.55 28.51 30.69
C GLN A 476 15.97 29.54 29.72
N GLY A 477 14.89 30.20 30.12
CA GLY A 477 14.24 31.26 29.33
C GLY A 477 13.29 30.77 28.24
N TRP A 478 12.99 29.46 28.19
CA TRP A 478 12.03 28.91 27.23
C TRP A 478 10.61 29.40 27.49
N ASN A 479 9.87 29.66 26.41
CA ASN A 479 8.43 29.89 26.48
C ASN A 479 7.67 28.56 26.60
N THR A 480 7.18 28.26 27.80
CA THR A 480 6.47 27.00 28.07
C THR A 480 4.97 27.05 27.77
N ALA A 481 4.44 28.14 27.22
CA ALA A 481 2.98 28.34 27.12
C ALA A 481 2.24 27.29 26.26
N GLN A 482 2.94 26.67 25.31
CA GLN A 482 2.39 25.59 24.45
C GLN A 482 3.27 24.33 24.44
N LEU A 483 4.27 24.28 25.33
CA LEU A 483 5.17 23.14 25.48
C LEU A 483 4.37 21.93 26.00
N GLN A 484 4.61 20.78 25.38
CA GLN A 484 3.97 19.52 25.75
C GLN A 484 5.01 18.47 26.10
N VAL A 485 4.64 17.56 27.00
CA VAL A 485 5.37 16.32 27.28
C VAL A 485 4.60 15.18 26.63
N HIS A 486 5.19 14.55 25.62
CA HIS A 486 4.70 13.29 25.10
C HIS A 486 5.35 12.17 25.91
N LEU A 487 4.56 11.43 26.67
CA LEU A 487 5.00 10.39 27.61
C LEU A 487 4.46 9.02 27.21
N ILE A 488 5.32 8.01 27.25
CA ILE A 488 4.93 6.59 27.20
C ILE A 488 4.49 6.17 28.60
N MET A 489 3.28 5.63 28.70
CA MET A 489 2.61 5.42 29.99
C MET A 489 2.95 4.06 30.64
N MET A 490 2.37 3.82 31.82
CA MET A 490 2.47 2.54 32.52
C MET A 490 2.05 1.38 31.60
N GLY A 491 2.79 0.27 31.66
CA GLY A 491 2.57 -0.92 30.80
C GLY A 491 3.01 -0.76 29.34
N THR A 492 3.47 0.42 28.89
CA THR A 492 4.06 0.63 27.55
C THR A 492 3.12 0.29 26.38
N TYR A 493 1.83 0.03 26.62
CA TYR A 493 0.84 -0.25 25.57
C TYR A 493 0.21 1.03 24.98
N PHE A 494 0.48 2.21 25.54
CA PHE A 494 -0.01 3.50 25.05
C PHE A 494 0.85 4.71 25.46
N SER A 495 0.62 5.84 24.81
CA SER A 495 1.27 7.12 25.08
C SER A 495 0.24 8.25 25.16
N ASN A 496 0.58 9.33 25.87
CA ASN A 496 -0.27 10.52 25.93
C ASN A 496 0.57 11.82 25.94
N ARG A 497 -0.07 12.94 25.59
CA ARG A 497 0.53 14.29 25.62
C ARG A 497 -0.08 15.10 26.75
N PHE A 498 0.79 15.71 27.55
CA PHE A 498 0.40 16.54 28.70
C PHE A 498 0.94 17.95 28.51
N ALA A 499 0.14 18.96 28.83
CA ALA A 499 0.56 20.35 28.77
C ALA A 499 1.53 20.67 29.92
N VAL A 500 2.62 21.37 29.63
CA VAL A 500 3.53 21.87 30.67
C VAL A 500 2.91 23.10 31.32
N GLN A 501 2.60 22.99 32.61
CA GLN A 501 2.07 24.10 33.40
C GLN A 501 3.19 25.00 33.95
N ARG A 502 4.32 24.38 34.32
CA ARG A 502 5.48 25.07 34.90
C ARG A 502 6.74 24.27 34.65
N LEU A 503 7.81 24.95 34.25
CA LEU A 503 9.16 24.37 34.20
C LEU A 503 10.04 25.14 35.19
N ASP A 504 10.69 24.42 36.09
CA ASP A 504 11.59 24.99 37.10
C ASP A 504 13.03 24.51 36.87
N VAL A 505 13.91 25.43 36.47
CA VAL A 505 15.32 25.14 36.20
C VAL A 505 16.13 24.93 37.48
N ALA A 506 15.76 25.59 38.58
CA ALA A 506 16.46 25.47 39.85
C ALA A 506 16.13 24.12 40.54
N GLU A 507 14.88 23.69 40.43
CA GLU A 507 14.41 22.38 40.93
C GLU A 507 14.65 21.23 39.93
N GLN A 508 15.05 21.54 38.69
CA GLN A 508 15.18 20.60 37.57
C GLN A 508 13.88 19.82 37.33
N ARG A 509 12.73 20.49 37.37
CA ARG A 509 11.41 19.86 37.45
C ARG A 509 10.41 20.41 36.46
N ILE A 510 9.66 19.51 35.83
CA ILE A 510 8.54 19.82 34.94
C ILE A 510 7.22 19.47 35.64
N TYR A 511 6.28 20.40 35.63
CA TYR A 511 4.92 20.24 36.13
C TYR A 511 3.95 20.15 34.96
N THR A 512 3.09 19.13 34.98
CA THR A 512 2.14 18.87 33.90
C THR A 512 0.70 19.06 34.39
N ASP A 513 -0.25 19.02 33.46
CA ASP A 513 -1.69 19.03 33.73
C ASP A 513 -2.29 17.65 34.02
N GLY A 514 -1.45 16.59 34.07
CA GLY A 514 -1.91 15.25 34.40
C GLY A 514 -2.33 15.13 35.87
N LYS A 515 -3.37 14.33 36.12
CA LYS A 515 -4.08 14.29 37.40
C LYS A 515 -3.80 12.99 38.15
N ALA A 516 -3.44 13.11 39.44
CA ALA A 516 -3.21 11.95 40.32
C ALA A 516 -4.44 11.04 40.48
N SER A 517 -5.64 11.58 40.26
CA SER A 517 -6.92 10.86 40.34
C SER A 517 -7.14 9.87 39.20
N ASP A 518 -6.27 9.82 38.19
CA ASP A 518 -6.39 8.91 37.06
C ASP A 518 -5.18 7.96 37.00
N PRO A 519 -5.21 6.84 37.77
CA PRO A 519 -4.06 5.99 37.96
C PRO A 519 -3.50 5.38 36.68
N ALA A 520 -4.33 5.21 35.65
CA ALA A 520 -3.90 4.72 34.34
C ALA A 520 -2.88 5.68 33.68
N TYR A 521 -2.98 6.98 33.97
CA TYR A 521 -2.10 8.01 33.42
C TYR A 521 -1.02 8.49 34.39
N ASN A 522 -0.76 7.73 35.47
CA ASN A 522 0.32 8.06 36.37
C ASN A 522 1.68 7.79 35.72
N PRO A 523 2.64 8.74 35.76
CA PRO A 523 3.98 8.53 35.26
C PRO A 523 4.73 7.50 36.12
N VAL A 524 5.62 6.74 35.50
CA VAL A 524 6.47 5.74 36.18
C VAL A 524 7.93 6.10 35.94
N ASP A 525 8.77 5.92 36.96
CA ASP A 525 10.20 6.22 36.89
C ASP A 525 10.87 5.39 35.77
N GLY A 526 11.77 6.02 35.01
CA GLY A 526 12.44 5.40 33.86
C GLY A 526 11.63 5.35 32.55
N LYS A 527 10.36 5.79 32.52
CA LYS A 527 9.57 5.80 31.28
C LYS A 527 10.04 6.86 30.27
N CYS A 528 9.81 6.58 28.99
CA CYS A 528 10.29 7.43 27.91
C CYS A 528 9.38 8.64 27.68
N TYR A 529 9.97 9.82 27.55
CA TYR A 529 9.24 11.03 27.19
C TYR A 529 10.01 11.90 26.19
N ARG A 530 9.32 12.81 25.52
CA ARG A 530 9.93 13.87 24.73
C ARG A 530 9.17 15.17 24.91
N LEU A 531 9.86 16.27 24.67
CA LEU A 531 9.29 17.60 24.65
C LEU A 531 8.85 17.97 23.24
N GLU A 532 7.71 18.61 23.09
CA GLU A 532 7.15 19.01 21.80
C GLU A 532 6.57 20.42 21.86
N ASN A 533 6.52 21.09 20.70
CA ASN A 533 5.75 22.31 20.47
C ASN A 533 6.24 23.56 21.22
N ALA A 534 7.55 23.81 21.20
CA ALA A 534 8.13 25.09 21.61
C ALA A 534 9.11 25.62 20.54
N LEU A 535 9.17 26.94 20.38
CA LEU A 535 10.02 27.58 19.36
C LEU A 535 11.52 27.35 19.62
N GLU A 536 11.88 27.18 20.89
CA GLU A 536 13.23 26.90 21.33
C GLU A 536 13.70 25.50 20.93
N LEU A 537 12.76 24.58 20.65
CA LEU A 537 13.04 23.24 20.16
C LEU A 537 13.21 23.18 18.64
N LEU A 538 12.90 24.26 17.92
CA LEU A 538 13.02 24.30 16.46
C LEU A 538 14.50 24.48 16.06
N ASP A 539 15.20 23.35 15.88
CA ASP A 539 16.65 23.33 15.72
C ASP A 539 17.16 22.41 14.58
N ALA A 540 16.27 21.71 13.87
CA ALA A 540 16.63 20.91 12.69
C ALA A 540 15.79 21.24 11.43
N PRO A 541 16.35 21.04 10.22
CA PRO A 541 15.58 21.10 8.98
C PRO A 541 14.39 20.13 8.96
N GLY A 542 13.26 20.58 8.42
CA GLY A 542 11.99 19.87 8.38
C GLY A 542 11.10 20.11 9.60
N GLU A 543 11.59 20.80 10.63
CA GLU A 543 10.80 21.09 11.82
C GLU A 543 9.95 22.36 11.71
N PHE A 544 8.81 22.38 12.42
CA PHE A 544 7.95 23.55 12.55
C PHE A 544 7.49 23.81 13.99
N TYR A 545 7.24 25.08 14.30
CA TYR A 545 6.53 25.51 15.51
C TYR A 545 5.33 26.37 15.12
N ALA A 546 4.15 26.05 15.64
CA ALA A 546 2.93 26.81 15.41
C ALA A 546 2.41 27.39 16.73
N ASP A 547 2.51 28.71 16.89
CA ASP A 547 1.89 29.42 17.99
C ASP A 547 0.39 29.58 17.70
N ARG A 548 -0.41 28.67 18.27
CA ARG A 548 -1.88 28.69 18.11
C ARG A 548 -2.57 29.88 18.75
N LYS A 549 -1.90 30.70 19.57
CA LYS A 549 -2.54 31.88 20.16
C LYS A 549 -2.43 33.09 19.24
N SER A 550 -1.26 33.30 18.64
CA SER A 550 -1.02 34.42 17.72
C SER A 550 -1.34 34.08 16.26
N GLY A 551 -1.32 32.79 15.91
CA GLY A 551 -1.34 32.29 14.54
C GLY A 551 0.03 32.37 13.86
N ASP A 552 1.11 32.65 14.59
CA ASP A 552 2.45 32.66 14.01
C ASP A 552 2.94 31.22 13.75
N VAL A 553 3.53 31.00 12.57
CA VAL A 553 4.12 29.71 12.19
C VAL A 553 5.58 29.92 11.84
N TYR A 554 6.44 29.06 12.37
CA TYR A 554 7.88 29.04 12.12
C TYR A 554 8.25 27.71 11.51
N TYR A 555 9.06 27.72 10.45
CA TYR A 555 9.43 26.50 9.72
C TYR A 555 10.89 26.55 9.25
N TRP A 556 11.60 25.43 9.39
CA TRP A 556 12.92 25.22 8.80
C TRP A 556 12.79 24.32 7.55
N PRO A 557 12.96 24.83 6.32
CA PRO A 557 12.82 24.02 5.11
C PRO A 557 13.88 22.94 5.01
N VAL A 558 13.51 21.75 4.53
CA VAL A 558 14.44 20.61 4.40
C VAL A 558 15.61 20.93 3.47
N ALA A 559 15.33 21.57 2.32
CA ALA A 559 16.34 21.98 1.35
C ALA A 559 16.93 23.38 1.60
N GLY A 560 16.51 24.06 2.68
CA GLY A 560 16.97 25.42 3.06
C GLY A 560 16.42 26.59 2.23
N ASP A 561 15.85 26.35 1.05
CA ASP A 561 15.24 27.37 0.18
C ASP A 561 13.72 27.19 0.08
N LEU A 562 12.99 28.00 0.86
CA LEU A 562 11.54 27.96 0.93
C LEU A 562 10.86 28.45 -0.37
N THR A 563 11.55 29.20 -1.24
CA THR A 563 10.94 29.78 -2.45
C THR A 563 10.59 28.73 -3.51
N LYS A 564 11.16 27.52 -3.38
CA LYS A 564 10.92 26.38 -4.27
C LYS A 564 9.96 25.35 -3.67
N ALA A 565 9.50 25.58 -2.44
CA ALA A 565 8.65 24.66 -1.71
C ALA A 565 7.19 25.13 -1.71
N VAL A 566 6.27 24.19 -1.87
CA VAL A 566 4.85 24.40 -1.56
C VAL A 566 4.63 23.99 -0.12
N ILE A 567 4.37 24.97 0.75
CA ILE A 567 4.02 24.71 2.15
C ILE A 567 2.51 24.67 2.30
N THR A 568 2.00 23.61 2.91
CA THR A 568 0.58 23.47 3.25
C THR A 568 0.43 23.32 4.76
N ALA A 569 -0.55 23.99 5.35
CA ALA A 569 -0.96 23.78 6.74
C ALA A 569 -2.30 23.06 6.75
N ASN A 570 -2.35 21.95 7.47
CA ASN A 570 -3.57 21.19 7.65
C ASN A 570 -4.34 21.67 8.89
N THR A 571 -5.61 22.02 8.71
CA THR A 571 -6.54 22.46 9.76
C THR A 571 -7.87 21.70 9.73
N ALA A 572 -8.03 20.76 8.79
CA ALA A 572 -9.26 20.02 8.60
C ALA A 572 -9.39 18.89 9.63
N LYS A 573 -10.54 18.79 10.30
CA LYS A 573 -10.84 17.66 11.19
C LYS A 573 -11.10 16.37 10.41
N GLY A 574 -11.53 16.49 9.16
CA GLY A 574 -11.61 15.39 8.19
C GLY A 574 -11.86 15.87 6.77
N LEU A 575 -11.85 14.97 5.78
CA LEU A 575 -12.04 15.32 4.36
C LEU A 575 -13.41 14.92 3.84
N ILE A 576 -13.85 13.69 4.13
CA ILE A 576 -15.13 13.15 3.68
C ILE A 576 -15.88 12.63 4.89
N ARG A 577 -17.17 12.99 4.98
CA ARG A 577 -18.06 12.50 6.03
C ARG A 577 -19.35 11.99 5.41
N VAL A 578 -19.58 10.69 5.46
CA VAL A 578 -20.81 10.03 4.98
C VAL A 578 -21.63 9.66 6.19
N GLU A 579 -22.80 10.27 6.39
CA GLU A 579 -23.59 10.03 7.59
C GLU A 579 -25.09 10.04 7.33
N GLY A 580 -25.75 8.92 7.66
CA GLY A 580 -27.22 8.83 7.72
C GLY A 580 -27.80 9.29 9.05
N GLU A 581 -29.11 9.58 9.04
CA GLU A 581 -29.83 10.04 10.23
C GLU A 581 -29.84 8.97 11.36
N SER A 582 -29.91 7.69 10.98
CA SER A 582 -29.93 6.55 11.90
C SER A 582 -29.70 5.23 11.14
N THR A 583 -29.56 4.11 11.85
CA THR A 583 -29.53 2.77 11.24
C THR A 583 -30.78 2.42 10.43
N GLY A 584 -31.94 3.03 10.74
CA GLY A 584 -33.18 2.84 9.97
C GLY A 584 -33.32 3.79 8.76
N LYS A 585 -32.40 4.75 8.62
CA LYS A 585 -32.34 5.69 7.50
C LYS A 585 -30.87 5.90 7.09
N PRO A 586 -30.20 4.83 6.59
CA PRO A 586 -28.80 4.92 6.26
C PRO A 586 -28.57 5.78 5.01
N VAL A 587 -27.40 6.40 4.91
CA VAL A 587 -26.87 6.83 3.61
C VAL A 587 -26.39 5.60 2.87
N HIS A 588 -26.74 5.47 1.60
CA HIS A 588 -26.40 4.29 0.82
C HIS A 588 -25.89 4.58 -0.60
N ASP A 589 -25.18 3.61 -1.17
CA ASP A 589 -24.76 3.54 -2.57
C ASP A 589 -23.86 4.70 -3.06
N ILE A 590 -22.88 5.10 -2.23
CA ILE A 590 -21.84 6.09 -2.58
C ILE A 590 -20.48 5.41 -2.73
N VAL A 591 -19.76 5.78 -3.79
CA VAL A 591 -18.47 5.21 -4.17
C VAL A 591 -17.42 6.31 -4.29
N PHE A 592 -16.25 6.09 -3.67
CA PHE A 592 -15.04 6.88 -3.85
C PHE A 592 -13.98 6.01 -4.54
N ASP A 593 -13.50 6.43 -5.70
CA ASP A 593 -12.63 5.61 -6.57
C ASP A 593 -11.42 6.41 -7.10
N GLY A 594 -10.20 5.93 -6.86
CA GLY A 594 -9.00 6.50 -7.49
C GLY A 594 -8.56 7.87 -6.93
N LEU A 595 -8.90 8.20 -5.69
CA LEU A 595 -8.60 9.49 -5.06
C LEU A 595 -7.38 9.42 -4.11
N ASN A 596 -6.58 10.48 -4.06
CA ASN A 596 -5.47 10.61 -3.11
C ASN A 596 -5.86 11.56 -1.96
N PHE A 597 -6.00 11.07 -0.75
CA PHE A 597 -6.27 11.87 0.46
C PHE A 597 -4.96 12.24 1.15
N LEU A 598 -4.76 13.53 1.45
CA LEU A 598 -3.54 14.05 2.07
C LEU A 598 -3.85 14.90 3.30
N GLY A 599 -3.35 14.50 4.47
CA GLY A 599 -3.60 15.22 5.73
C GLY A 599 -5.07 15.17 6.15
N ALA A 600 -5.51 16.10 7.00
CA ALA A 600 -6.72 16.11 7.86
C ALA A 600 -6.64 15.21 9.10
N GLY A 601 -7.55 15.38 10.05
CA GLY A 601 -7.71 14.50 11.22
C GLY A 601 -8.10 13.07 10.81
N ASN A 602 -9.39 12.75 10.84
CA ASN A 602 -9.91 11.51 10.22
C ASN A 602 -10.19 11.77 8.73
N GLN A 603 -9.57 11.05 7.79
CA GLN A 603 -9.70 11.41 6.37
C GLN A 603 -11.10 11.08 5.82
N VAL A 604 -11.57 9.85 5.98
CA VAL A 604 -12.92 9.43 5.60
C VAL A 604 -13.64 8.85 6.81
N VAL A 605 -14.79 9.41 7.17
CA VAL A 605 -15.66 8.92 8.25
C VAL A 605 -17.01 8.52 7.67
N VAL A 606 -17.46 7.31 7.98
CA VAL A 606 -18.73 6.74 7.56
C VAL A 606 -19.52 6.35 8.80
N ALA A 607 -20.81 6.71 8.88
CA ALA A 607 -21.70 6.31 9.98
C ALA A 607 -23.14 6.20 9.48
N ASN A 608 -23.94 5.31 10.08
CA ASN A 608 -25.31 5.03 9.68
C ASN A 608 -25.42 4.91 8.15
N ALA A 609 -24.67 3.97 7.58
CA ALA A 609 -24.52 3.88 6.15
C ALA A 609 -24.52 2.44 5.66
N GLU A 610 -24.96 2.25 4.43
CA GLU A 610 -25.07 0.95 3.79
C GLU A 610 -24.38 0.96 2.42
N GLY A 611 -23.53 -0.02 2.12
CA GLY A 611 -23.00 -0.14 0.77
C GLY A 611 -22.08 1.03 0.38
N ILE A 612 -21.31 1.60 1.31
CA ILE A 612 -20.30 2.61 0.94
C ILE A 612 -19.05 1.91 0.44
N VAL A 613 -18.55 2.31 -0.72
CA VAL A 613 -17.35 1.70 -1.34
C VAL A 613 -16.24 2.73 -1.43
N ILE A 614 -15.09 2.41 -0.85
CA ILE A 614 -13.85 3.17 -0.96
C ILE A 614 -12.85 2.26 -1.66
N ARG A 615 -12.50 2.57 -2.92
CA ARG A 615 -11.63 1.71 -3.71
C ARG A 615 -10.52 2.45 -4.45
N ASN A 616 -9.40 1.77 -4.68
CA ASN A 616 -8.26 2.29 -5.44
C ASN A 616 -7.75 3.66 -4.96
N CYS A 617 -8.01 4.02 -3.70
CA CYS A 617 -7.65 5.31 -3.13
C CYS A 617 -6.29 5.22 -2.41
N ARG A 618 -5.61 6.36 -2.28
CA ARG A 618 -4.40 6.49 -1.47
C ARG A 618 -4.68 7.41 -0.29
N PHE A 619 -4.25 7.02 0.90
CA PHE A 619 -4.42 7.80 2.13
C PHE A 619 -3.05 8.07 2.72
N ASN A 620 -2.66 9.34 2.79
CA ASN A 620 -1.36 9.76 3.27
C ASN A 620 -1.49 10.71 4.46
N TYR A 621 -0.77 10.40 5.53
CA TYR A 621 -0.53 11.30 6.66
C TYR A 621 -1.79 11.82 7.36
N ALA A 622 -2.82 10.98 7.50
CA ALA A 622 -3.94 11.26 8.40
C ALA A 622 -3.43 11.70 9.79
N GLY A 623 -4.10 12.66 10.40
CA GLY A 623 -3.80 13.16 11.75
C GLY A 623 -4.32 12.22 12.83
N ASN A 624 -5.29 11.37 12.49
CA ASN A 624 -5.81 10.31 13.34
C ASN A 624 -6.02 9.03 12.50
N ASN A 625 -7.26 8.67 12.16
CA ASN A 625 -7.59 7.49 11.35
C ASN A 625 -7.64 7.83 9.85
N ALA A 626 -7.18 6.95 8.96
CA ALA A 626 -7.38 7.16 7.52
C ALA A 626 -8.84 6.89 7.12
N VAL A 627 -9.39 5.74 7.50
CA VAL A 627 -10.80 5.39 7.25
C VAL A 627 -11.46 4.92 8.55
N GLU A 628 -12.63 5.47 8.85
CA GLU A 628 -13.46 5.06 9.97
C GLU A 628 -14.84 4.63 9.49
N LEU A 629 -15.14 3.33 9.62
CA LEU A 629 -16.48 2.76 9.49
C LEU A 629 -17.12 2.72 10.89
N GLY A 630 -17.77 3.82 11.24
CA GLY A 630 -18.41 4.05 12.52
C GLY A 630 -19.74 3.31 12.69
N THR A 631 -20.47 3.69 13.75
CA THR A 631 -21.76 3.09 14.14
C THR A 631 -22.75 3.01 12.98
N GLY A 632 -23.41 1.85 12.83
CA GLY A 632 -24.48 1.72 11.86
C GLY A 632 -24.00 1.46 10.44
N CYS A 633 -22.71 1.18 10.24
CA CYS A 633 -22.16 0.83 8.93
C CYS A 633 -22.41 -0.64 8.60
N THR A 634 -23.04 -0.91 7.45
CA THR A 634 -23.20 -2.27 6.94
C THR A 634 -22.87 -2.38 5.46
N ARG A 635 -22.36 -3.54 5.02
CA ARG A 635 -22.00 -3.80 3.61
C ARG A 635 -21.01 -2.78 3.03
N CYS A 636 -20.26 -2.06 3.86
CA CYS A 636 -19.26 -1.11 3.39
C CYS A 636 -17.97 -1.84 3.02
N THR A 637 -17.29 -1.38 1.98
CA THR A 637 -16.08 -2.01 1.45
C THR A 637 -14.93 -1.02 1.32
N VAL A 638 -13.77 -1.36 1.88
CA VAL A 638 -12.49 -0.66 1.67
C VAL A 638 -11.58 -1.61 0.90
N THR A 639 -11.23 -1.29 -0.35
CA THR A 639 -10.47 -2.23 -1.18
C THR A 639 -9.49 -1.62 -2.17
N GLY A 640 -8.38 -2.31 -2.45
CA GLY A 640 -7.38 -1.84 -3.41
C GLY A 640 -6.73 -0.52 -3.01
N CYS A 641 -6.78 -0.13 -1.72
CA CYS A 641 -6.27 1.14 -1.24
C CYS A 641 -4.85 1.00 -0.67
N GLU A 642 -4.07 2.06 -0.80
CA GLU A 642 -2.79 2.25 -0.08
C GLU A 642 -3.04 3.22 1.07
N ILE A 643 -2.68 2.84 2.30
CA ILE A 643 -2.86 3.64 3.50
C ILE A 643 -1.52 3.76 4.21
N ALA A 644 -0.91 4.94 4.11
CA ALA A 644 0.44 5.22 4.56
C ALA A 644 0.47 6.27 5.67
N HIS A 645 1.24 5.98 6.73
CA HIS A 645 1.58 6.94 7.77
C HIS A 645 0.39 7.61 8.52
N PRO A 646 -0.74 6.93 8.80
CA PRO A 646 -1.79 7.53 9.61
C PRO A 646 -1.27 7.85 11.02
N GLY A 647 -1.81 8.91 11.61
CA GLY A 647 -1.42 9.39 12.94
C GLY A 647 -1.71 8.35 14.03
N MET A 648 -2.82 7.63 13.88
CA MET A 648 -3.22 6.51 14.74
C MET A 648 -3.46 5.26 13.90
N ASN A 649 -4.67 5.03 13.38
CA ASN A 649 -5.00 3.77 12.68
C ASN A 649 -5.15 3.91 11.17
N GLY A 650 -4.92 2.81 10.45
CA GLY A 650 -5.29 2.72 9.03
C GLY A 650 -6.81 2.68 8.85
N VAL A 651 -7.42 1.52 9.10
CA VAL A 651 -8.88 1.34 9.04
C VAL A 651 -9.43 1.02 10.42
N VAL A 652 -10.46 1.74 10.85
CA VAL A 652 -11.22 1.45 12.07
C VAL A 652 -12.62 1.01 11.69
N ILE A 653 -13.07 -0.13 12.20
CA ILE A 653 -14.48 -0.52 12.20
C ILE A 653 -14.93 -0.41 13.65
N GLN A 654 -16.03 0.30 13.91
CA GLN A 654 -16.50 0.50 15.28
C GLN A 654 -18.02 0.67 15.42
N SER A 655 -18.52 0.44 16.63
CA SER A 655 -19.88 0.78 17.05
C SER A 655 -19.85 1.70 18.27
N ALA A 656 -20.71 2.74 18.29
CA ALA A 656 -20.90 3.62 19.44
C ALA A 656 -21.45 2.86 20.65
N TYR A 657 -21.17 3.42 21.82
CA TYR A 657 -21.41 2.82 23.13
C TYR A 657 -22.52 3.58 23.87
N ASP A 658 -23.63 2.91 24.18
CA ASP A 658 -24.43 3.22 25.36
C ASP A 658 -24.13 2.12 26.36
N GLU A 659 -23.43 2.45 27.45
CA GLU A 659 -22.96 1.53 28.48
C GLU A 659 -24.11 0.70 29.09
N PRO A 660 -24.35 -0.58 28.69
CA PRO A 660 -25.29 -1.38 29.42
C PRO A 660 -24.50 -1.96 30.57
N GLN A 661 -24.60 -1.35 31.74
CA GLN A 661 -24.25 -2.05 32.98
C GLN A 661 -25.16 -3.29 33.22
N SER A 662 -26.12 -3.57 32.30
CA SER A 662 -27.12 -4.63 32.45
C SER A 662 -27.75 -5.16 31.12
N GLY A 663 -26.97 -5.66 30.14
CA GLY A 663 -27.55 -6.45 29.02
C GLY A 663 -26.74 -6.52 27.72
N PRO A 664 -27.14 -7.38 26.76
CA PRO A 664 -26.52 -7.49 25.44
C PRO A 664 -26.71 -6.19 24.64
N ALA A 665 -25.65 -5.71 23.99
CA ALA A 665 -25.68 -4.48 23.19
C ALA A 665 -26.34 -4.70 21.82
N THR A 666 -27.05 -3.70 21.30
CA THR A 666 -27.47 -3.68 19.90
C THR A 666 -26.27 -3.45 19.00
N ILE A 667 -25.94 -4.44 18.17
CA ILE A 667 -24.83 -4.38 17.22
C ILE A 667 -25.25 -3.56 16.01
N ALA A 668 -24.68 -2.36 15.88
CA ALA A 668 -25.03 -1.44 14.79
C ALA A 668 -24.15 -1.62 13.53
N THR A 669 -22.88 -2.01 13.69
CA THR A 669 -21.90 -2.05 12.58
C THR A 669 -21.51 -3.49 12.24
N HIS A 670 -21.87 -4.00 11.07
CA HIS A 670 -21.68 -5.42 10.73
C HIS A 670 -21.58 -5.66 9.21
N HIS A 671 -21.08 -6.82 8.78
CA HIS A 671 -20.99 -7.19 7.34
C HIS A 671 -20.11 -6.25 6.50
N ASN A 672 -19.05 -5.68 7.07
CA ASN A 672 -18.12 -4.82 6.33
C ASN A 672 -16.90 -5.61 5.83
N THR A 673 -16.29 -5.12 4.76
CA THR A 673 -15.15 -5.78 4.10
C THR A 673 -13.95 -4.84 4.01
N VAL A 674 -12.79 -5.31 4.48
CA VAL A 674 -11.48 -4.67 4.28
C VAL A 674 -10.59 -5.66 3.53
N HIS A 675 -10.37 -5.39 2.24
CA HIS A 675 -9.82 -6.38 1.32
C HIS A 675 -8.80 -5.82 0.33
N ASN A 676 -7.69 -6.53 0.05
CA ASN A 676 -6.70 -6.12 -0.96
C ASN A 676 -6.09 -4.73 -0.71
N ASN A 677 -5.90 -4.33 0.55
CA ASN A 677 -5.27 -3.05 0.88
C ASN A 677 -3.81 -3.23 1.30
N TYR A 678 -2.98 -2.22 1.01
CA TYR A 678 -1.65 -2.09 1.61
C TYR A 678 -1.69 -1.01 2.69
N ILE A 679 -1.52 -1.40 3.96
CA ILE A 679 -1.56 -0.48 5.10
C ILE A 679 -0.23 -0.53 5.82
N HIS A 680 0.48 0.59 5.88
CA HIS A 680 1.83 0.63 6.45
C HIS A 680 2.15 1.87 7.27
N HIS A 681 3.03 1.66 8.25
CA HIS A 681 3.54 2.70 9.14
C HIS A 681 2.46 3.49 9.91
N PRO A 682 1.40 2.85 10.45
CA PRO A 682 0.44 3.56 11.28
C PRO A 682 1.09 4.07 12.58
N GLY A 683 0.34 4.86 13.35
CA GLY A 683 0.81 5.37 14.65
C GLY A 683 1.95 6.38 14.56
N ARG A 684 1.99 7.20 13.48
CA ARG A 684 2.99 8.27 13.35
C ARG A 684 2.92 9.27 14.51
N LEU A 685 1.73 9.52 15.05
CA LEU A 685 1.47 10.48 16.13
C LEU A 685 1.13 9.80 17.47
N SER A 686 0.78 8.52 17.46
CA SER A 686 0.46 7.71 18.65
C SER A 686 1.09 6.32 18.56
N ILE A 687 1.72 5.84 19.63
CA ILE A 687 2.30 4.49 19.65
C ILE A 687 1.23 3.37 19.69
N THR A 688 -0.04 3.73 19.87
CA THR A 688 -1.17 2.79 19.87
C THR A 688 -1.71 2.47 18.48
N GLY A 689 -1.15 3.09 17.43
CA GLY A 689 -1.65 2.94 16.08
C GLY A 689 -1.59 1.51 15.57
N CYS A 690 -2.69 1.05 14.95
CA CYS A 690 -2.82 -0.27 14.33
C CYS A 690 -3.09 -0.15 12.83
N CYS A 691 -2.78 -1.18 12.03
CA CYS A 691 -3.16 -1.15 10.61
C CYS A 691 -4.68 -1.25 10.48
N ILE A 692 -5.31 -2.22 11.16
CA ILE A 692 -6.76 -2.38 11.23
C ILE A 692 -7.20 -2.55 12.69
N MET A 693 -8.21 -1.80 13.11
CA MET A 693 -8.82 -1.90 14.43
C MET A 693 -10.31 -2.21 14.33
N LEU A 694 -10.74 -3.30 14.97
CA LEU A 694 -12.14 -3.61 15.22
C LEU A 694 -12.41 -3.24 16.68
N GLN A 695 -12.99 -2.07 16.87
CA GLN A 695 -13.29 -1.55 18.21
C GLN A 695 -14.78 -1.71 18.47
N ARG A 696 -15.17 -2.75 19.21
CA ARG A 696 -16.58 -3.03 19.50
C ARG A 696 -17.40 -3.16 18.19
N ALA A 697 -16.71 -3.54 17.11
CA ALA A 697 -17.26 -3.70 15.78
C ALA A 697 -17.96 -5.05 15.69
N GLY A 698 -19.15 -5.02 15.10
CA GLY A 698 -20.11 -6.09 15.12
C GLY A 698 -19.74 -7.35 14.36
N ASN A 699 -20.77 -8.09 14.00
CA ASN A 699 -20.63 -9.43 13.48
C ASN A 699 -20.31 -9.44 11.97
N ASP A 700 -19.83 -10.58 11.50
CA ASP A 700 -19.75 -10.94 10.08
C ASP A 700 -18.86 -10.01 9.23
N ASN A 701 -17.85 -9.36 9.82
CA ASN A 701 -16.88 -8.58 9.05
C ASN A 701 -15.82 -9.49 8.42
N VAL A 702 -15.29 -9.07 7.27
CA VAL A 702 -14.26 -9.81 6.52
C VAL A 702 -13.02 -8.93 6.34
N ILE A 703 -11.90 -9.39 6.91
CA ILE A 703 -10.57 -8.79 6.74
C ILE A 703 -9.74 -9.79 5.94
N SER A 704 -9.47 -9.49 4.66
CA SER A 704 -8.79 -10.48 3.82
C SER A 704 -7.82 -9.95 2.78
N ASN A 705 -6.76 -10.69 2.51
CA ASN A 705 -5.79 -10.38 1.45
C ASN A 705 -5.16 -8.98 1.60
N ASN A 706 -4.99 -8.48 2.83
CA ASN A 706 -4.32 -7.22 3.07
C ASN A 706 -2.83 -7.44 3.37
N LEU A 707 -2.00 -6.46 3.01
CA LEU A 707 -0.61 -6.35 3.42
C LEU A 707 -0.52 -5.30 4.54
N LEU A 708 -0.14 -5.71 5.74
CA LEU A 708 -0.17 -4.87 6.95
C LEU A 708 1.23 -4.79 7.55
N THR A 709 1.86 -3.62 7.56
CA THR A 709 3.28 -3.53 7.96
C THR A 709 3.64 -2.35 8.86
N ASP A 710 4.71 -2.49 9.63
CA ASP A 710 5.38 -1.38 10.33
C ASP A 710 4.49 -0.68 11.37
N SER A 711 3.62 -1.46 12.03
CA SER A 711 2.72 -0.96 13.07
C SER A 711 3.45 -0.85 14.42
N PRO A 712 3.29 0.25 15.18
CA PRO A 712 3.83 0.34 16.53
C PRO A 712 3.10 -0.57 17.52
N LYS A 713 1.81 -0.84 17.28
CA LYS A 713 0.96 -1.84 17.98
C LYS A 713 0.62 -2.97 17.01
N SER A 714 -0.61 -3.44 16.92
CA SER A 714 -0.96 -4.64 16.15
C SER A 714 -1.13 -4.37 14.66
N GLY A 715 -1.00 -5.43 13.84
CA GLY A 715 -1.46 -5.40 12.46
C GLY A 715 -2.99 -5.38 12.42
N VAL A 716 -3.61 -6.32 13.14
CA VAL A 716 -5.06 -6.33 13.37
C VAL A 716 -5.34 -6.41 14.86
N LEU A 717 -6.09 -5.44 15.39
CA LEU A 717 -6.51 -5.40 16.79
C LEU A 717 -8.04 -5.54 16.88
N MET A 718 -8.51 -6.53 17.62
CA MET A 718 -9.93 -6.72 17.96
C MET A 718 -10.11 -6.45 19.44
N PHE A 719 -10.86 -5.41 19.78
CA PHE A 719 -11.02 -5.00 21.18
C PHE A 719 -12.47 -4.68 21.51
N SER A 720 -12.98 -5.29 22.59
CA SER A 720 -14.26 -4.94 23.20
C SER A 720 -14.10 -4.73 24.71
N MET A 721 -14.73 -5.55 25.53
CA MET A 721 -14.58 -5.54 26.98
C MET A 721 -14.15 -6.93 27.44
N TRP A 722 -13.24 -6.98 28.40
CA TRP A 722 -12.76 -8.20 29.02
C TRP A 722 -13.88 -8.90 29.82
N ASP A 723 -13.78 -10.22 29.95
CA ASP A 723 -14.60 -11.06 30.84
C ASP A 723 -16.13 -10.86 30.76
N ARG A 724 -16.68 -10.62 29.55
CA ARG A 724 -18.14 -10.59 29.35
C ARG A 724 -18.69 -12.01 29.11
N PRO A 725 -19.90 -12.33 29.64
CA PRO A 725 -20.58 -13.59 29.33
C PRO A 725 -20.76 -13.82 27.82
N ARG A 726 -20.81 -15.08 27.38
CA ARG A 726 -21.01 -15.48 25.97
C ARG A 726 -22.17 -14.75 25.31
N GLU A 727 -23.30 -14.60 26.00
CA GLU A 727 -24.49 -13.93 25.49
C GLU A 727 -24.30 -12.43 25.18
N TRP A 728 -23.18 -11.83 25.62
CA TRP A 728 -22.82 -10.44 25.37
C TRP A 728 -21.67 -10.32 24.34
N ALA A 729 -21.31 -11.40 23.67
CA ALA A 729 -20.35 -11.36 22.57
C ALA A 729 -20.89 -10.48 21.44
N VAL A 730 -20.16 -9.43 21.08
CA VAL A 730 -20.55 -8.42 20.08
C VAL A 730 -19.67 -8.43 18.84
N MET A 731 -18.75 -9.40 18.71
CA MET A 731 -17.78 -9.47 17.62
C MET A 731 -17.75 -10.87 17.01
N ASN A 732 -18.90 -11.37 16.57
CA ASN A 732 -19.10 -12.76 16.18
C ASN A 732 -18.96 -12.98 14.67
N ASN A 733 -18.65 -14.21 14.26
CA ASN A 733 -18.57 -14.63 12.86
C ASN A 733 -17.58 -13.80 12.01
N ASN A 734 -16.61 -13.13 12.63
CA ASN A 734 -15.63 -12.34 11.88
C ASN A 734 -14.64 -13.28 11.19
N VAL A 735 -14.21 -12.92 9.98
CA VAL A 735 -13.29 -13.73 9.17
C VAL A 735 -12.05 -12.93 8.83
N ILE A 736 -10.91 -13.38 9.34
CA ILE A 736 -9.59 -12.79 9.15
C ILE A 736 -8.73 -13.81 8.38
N LYS A 737 -8.59 -13.61 7.07
CA LYS A 737 -7.96 -14.64 6.21
C LYS A 737 -7.01 -14.12 5.14
N ASN A 738 -5.98 -14.91 4.81
CA ASN A 738 -5.03 -14.62 3.74
C ASN A 738 -4.33 -13.25 3.89
N ASN A 739 -4.24 -12.68 5.09
CA ASN A 739 -3.52 -11.44 5.29
C ASN A 739 -2.03 -11.73 5.45
N ASP A 740 -1.21 -10.77 5.06
CA ASP A 740 0.23 -10.79 5.26
C ASP A 740 0.62 -9.64 6.19
N ILE A 741 1.12 -9.99 7.37
CA ILE A 741 1.35 -9.07 8.47
C ILE A 741 2.80 -9.13 8.85
N ALA A 742 3.49 -8.00 8.86
CA ALA A 742 4.88 -8.00 9.30
C ALA A 742 5.30 -6.76 10.08
N ARG A 743 6.38 -6.87 10.85
CA ARG A 743 7.00 -5.74 11.57
C ARG A 743 5.96 -4.96 12.37
N CYS A 744 5.15 -5.69 13.11
CA CYS A 744 4.15 -5.12 14.01
C CYS A 744 4.66 -5.19 15.46
N VAL A 745 4.00 -4.44 16.35
CA VAL A 745 4.36 -4.30 17.77
C VAL A 745 5.73 -3.63 17.94
N THR A 746 6.11 -2.77 17.00
CA THR A 746 7.49 -2.25 16.92
C THR A 746 7.86 -1.28 18.04
N ARG A 747 6.86 -0.68 18.73
CA ARG A 747 7.07 0.41 19.71
C ARG A 747 6.19 0.34 20.96
N SER A 748 5.33 -0.66 21.11
CA SER A 748 4.49 -0.88 22.30
C SER A 748 4.79 -2.23 22.95
N TRP A 749 4.27 -2.47 24.16
CA TRP A 749 4.19 -3.80 24.81
C TRP A 749 2.76 -4.36 24.78
N ASP A 750 2.61 -5.62 25.21
CA ASP A 750 1.32 -6.27 25.54
C ASP A 750 0.45 -6.34 24.30
N GLY A 751 0.98 -7.01 23.27
CA GLY A 751 0.39 -6.96 21.94
C GLY A 751 0.92 -8.05 21.01
N GLY A 752 0.04 -8.45 20.08
CA GLY A 752 0.40 -9.32 18.98
C GLY A 752 0.18 -8.71 17.60
N ALA A 753 0.78 -9.33 16.57
CA ALA A 753 0.46 -9.00 15.17
C ALA A 753 -1.04 -9.15 14.91
N PHE A 754 -1.64 -10.18 15.51
CA PHE A 754 -3.04 -10.22 15.89
C PHE A 754 -3.18 -10.01 17.39
N TYR A 755 -4.06 -9.11 17.81
CA TYR A 755 -4.41 -8.95 19.22
C TYR A 755 -5.94 -9.01 19.40
N ILE A 756 -6.40 -9.79 20.38
CA ILE A 756 -7.82 -10.00 20.66
C ILE A 756 -8.06 -9.82 22.16
N GLY A 757 -8.56 -8.65 22.55
CA GLY A 757 -9.01 -8.33 23.91
C GLY A 757 -10.54 -8.24 23.95
N ALA A 758 -11.23 -9.36 23.74
CA ALA A 758 -12.66 -9.35 23.49
C ALA A 758 -13.39 -10.68 23.69
N THR A 759 -14.66 -10.61 24.13
CA THR A 759 -15.60 -11.72 23.98
C THR A 759 -16.09 -11.82 22.52
N THR A 760 -15.77 -12.94 21.85
CA THR A 760 -16.09 -13.22 20.44
C THR A 760 -16.64 -14.65 20.29
N GLU A 761 -17.53 -14.87 19.32
CA GLU A 761 -18.05 -16.20 18.96
C GLU A 761 -17.87 -16.50 17.47
N ASN A 762 -17.47 -17.74 17.11
CA ASN A 762 -17.34 -18.21 15.71
C ASN A 762 -16.37 -17.39 14.82
N THR A 763 -15.39 -16.71 15.40
CA THR A 763 -14.39 -15.95 14.64
C THR A 763 -13.32 -16.87 14.04
N VAL A 764 -12.90 -16.60 12.81
CA VAL A 764 -11.97 -17.43 12.04
C VAL A 764 -10.70 -16.65 11.68
N PHE A 765 -9.54 -17.20 12.03
CA PHE A 765 -8.21 -16.77 11.59
C PHE A 765 -7.60 -17.85 10.70
N GLU A 766 -7.53 -17.60 9.40
CA GLU A 766 -7.16 -18.64 8.43
C GLU A 766 -6.15 -18.21 7.36
N ASN A 767 -5.13 -19.04 7.10
CA ASN A 767 -4.15 -18.84 6.02
C ASN A 767 -3.41 -17.49 6.08
N ASN A 768 -3.25 -16.89 7.26
CA ASN A 768 -2.49 -15.66 7.41
C ASN A 768 -0.99 -15.94 7.49
N ARG A 769 -0.20 -14.99 7.00
CA ARG A 769 1.26 -14.95 7.10
C ARG A 769 1.67 -13.87 8.09
N ILE A 770 2.49 -14.22 9.07
CA ILE A 770 2.96 -13.31 10.13
C ILE A 770 4.49 -13.35 10.15
N ALA A 771 5.14 -12.20 10.11
CA ALA A 771 6.60 -12.10 10.17
C ALA A 771 7.09 -10.97 11.09
N ASP A 772 8.14 -11.22 11.87
CA ASP A 772 8.84 -10.18 12.65
C ASP A 772 7.93 -9.34 13.57
N ALA A 773 7.06 -9.99 14.33
CA ALA A 773 6.23 -9.37 15.37
C ALA A 773 7.03 -9.23 16.68
N TRP A 774 7.69 -8.08 16.85
CA TRP A 774 8.61 -7.84 17.97
C TRP A 774 8.79 -6.34 18.28
N SER A 775 8.82 -6.01 19.58
CA SER A 775 9.12 -4.66 20.08
C SER A 775 10.63 -4.40 20.21
N TRP A 776 11.19 -3.68 19.23
CA TRP A 776 12.62 -3.32 19.19
C TRP A 776 13.01 -2.26 20.22
N PHE A 777 12.02 -1.56 20.77
CA PHE A 777 12.19 -0.58 21.85
C PHE A 777 12.82 -1.18 23.12
N ASN A 778 12.66 -2.50 23.30
CA ASN A 778 13.13 -3.26 24.48
C ASN A 778 14.62 -3.61 24.51
N ALA A 779 15.37 -3.43 23.41
CA ALA A 779 16.78 -3.81 23.39
C ALA A 779 17.65 -2.92 24.31
N THR A 780 17.08 -1.95 25.03
CA THR A 780 17.81 -0.86 25.69
C THR A 780 17.44 -0.67 27.17
N TRP A 781 16.60 -1.55 27.73
CA TRP A 781 16.07 -1.46 29.10
C TRP A 781 16.92 -2.29 30.10
N PRO A 782 17.45 -1.70 31.19
CA PRO A 782 18.30 -2.40 32.16
C PRO A 782 17.55 -3.00 33.37
N GLN A 783 16.21 -3.15 33.34
CA GLN A 783 15.46 -3.79 34.45
C GLN A 783 15.45 -5.32 34.28
N PRO A 784 16.07 -6.11 35.18
CA PRO A 784 16.19 -7.57 35.03
C PRO A 784 14.86 -8.34 35.19
N GLU A 785 13.84 -7.68 35.74
CA GLU A 785 12.59 -8.28 36.21
C GLU A 785 11.38 -8.08 35.26
N ASP A 786 11.49 -7.19 34.27
CA ASP A 786 10.46 -6.89 33.25
C ASP A 786 10.91 -7.28 31.82
N ARG A 787 11.45 -8.49 31.66
CA ARG A 787 11.80 -9.04 30.33
C ARG A 787 10.54 -9.23 29.46
N PRO A 788 10.65 -9.19 28.12
CA PRO A 788 9.51 -9.28 27.19
C PRO A 788 8.80 -10.62 27.37
N LYS A 789 7.73 -10.63 28.16
CA LYS A 789 6.88 -11.80 28.35
C LYS A 789 5.59 -11.72 27.52
N ASP A 790 5.22 -10.53 27.06
CA ASP A 790 3.83 -10.23 26.66
C ASP A 790 3.71 -9.76 25.18
N ASP A 791 4.75 -9.92 24.35
CA ASP A 791 4.66 -9.62 22.90
C ASP A 791 4.63 -10.94 22.12
N CYS A 792 3.72 -11.10 21.16
CA CYS A 792 3.61 -12.36 20.43
C CYS A 792 3.12 -12.26 18.97
N SER A 793 3.12 -13.37 18.23
CA SER A 793 2.56 -13.38 16.87
C SER A 793 1.03 -13.30 16.91
N ILE A 794 0.40 -13.99 17.86
CA ILE A 794 -1.05 -13.98 18.07
C ILE A 794 -1.34 -13.89 19.56
N ASP A 795 -1.98 -12.80 19.97
CA ASP A 795 -2.27 -12.47 21.36
C ASP A 795 -3.78 -12.56 21.64
N PHE A 796 -4.13 -13.41 22.60
CA PHE A 796 -5.46 -13.47 23.19
C PHE A 796 -5.39 -13.01 24.65
N ASP A 797 -5.53 -11.71 24.89
CA ASP A 797 -5.62 -11.13 26.23
C ASP A 797 -6.89 -11.61 26.99
N PRO A 798 -7.01 -11.54 28.34
CA PRO A 798 -8.12 -12.12 29.10
C PRO A 798 -9.51 -11.72 28.59
N GLY A 799 -10.14 -12.63 27.88
CA GLY A 799 -11.47 -12.45 27.32
C GLY A 799 -11.99 -13.79 26.82
N MET A 800 -13.27 -14.06 27.02
CA MET A 800 -13.83 -15.38 26.70
C MET A 800 -14.04 -15.50 25.18
N THR A 801 -13.16 -16.22 24.49
CA THR A 801 -13.36 -16.58 23.08
C THR A 801 -14.13 -17.89 22.96
N TYR A 802 -15.21 -17.88 22.19
CA TYR A 802 -16.07 -19.05 21.97
C TYR A 802 -15.98 -19.52 20.51
N VAL A 803 -15.81 -20.82 20.29
CA VAL A 803 -15.82 -21.43 18.94
C VAL A 803 -14.86 -20.72 17.96
N THR A 804 -13.72 -20.22 18.46
CA THR A 804 -12.74 -19.51 17.62
C THR A 804 -11.89 -20.53 16.86
N GLN A 805 -11.71 -20.32 15.56
CA GLN A 805 -10.93 -21.23 14.70
C GLN A 805 -9.68 -20.53 14.23
N ILE A 806 -8.52 -21.03 14.64
CA ILE A 806 -7.21 -20.58 14.17
C ILE A 806 -6.61 -21.73 13.37
N ARG A 807 -6.50 -21.55 12.07
CA ARG A 807 -6.07 -22.64 11.20
C ARG A 807 -5.16 -22.23 10.06
N ASN A 808 -4.22 -23.09 9.71
CA ASN A 808 -3.36 -22.93 8.53
C ASN A 808 -2.54 -21.63 8.50
N ASN A 809 -2.32 -20.98 9.65
CA ASN A 809 -1.52 -19.77 9.72
C ASN A 809 -0.02 -20.10 9.81
N ARG A 810 0.82 -19.19 9.30
CA ARG A 810 2.28 -19.32 9.34
C ARG A 810 2.90 -18.09 9.97
N ALA A 811 3.56 -18.25 11.10
CA ALA A 811 4.36 -17.24 11.77
C ALA A 811 5.85 -17.61 11.74
N TYR A 812 6.71 -16.68 11.36
CA TYR A 812 8.17 -16.88 11.28
C TYR A 812 8.95 -15.58 11.53
N GLY A 813 10.28 -15.65 11.58
CA GLY A 813 11.13 -14.48 11.80
C GLY A 813 11.36 -14.14 13.28
N ALA A 814 11.78 -12.91 13.57
CA ALA A 814 12.07 -12.47 14.93
C ALA A 814 10.76 -12.15 15.68
N ASN A 815 10.17 -13.18 16.32
CA ASN A 815 8.96 -13.05 17.14
C ASN A 815 9.29 -13.23 18.62
N ALA A 816 8.66 -12.44 19.50
CA ALA A 816 8.89 -12.48 20.94
C ALA A 816 8.36 -13.76 21.58
N ASP A 817 7.07 -14.01 21.41
CA ASP A 817 6.44 -15.32 21.54
C ASP A 817 5.63 -15.64 20.28
N ASN A 818 5.26 -16.91 20.12
CA ASN A 818 4.43 -17.39 19.05
C ASN A 818 2.95 -17.10 19.33
N THR A 819 2.49 -17.39 20.54
CA THR A 819 1.09 -17.25 20.93
C THR A 819 0.95 -17.01 22.42
N GLU A 820 0.12 -16.05 22.80
CA GLU A 820 -0.34 -15.88 24.17
C GLU A 820 -1.83 -16.19 24.27
N PHE A 821 -2.23 -16.97 25.27
CA PHE A 821 -3.61 -17.35 25.51
C PHE A 821 -4.03 -17.05 26.96
N GLY A 822 -4.61 -15.87 27.17
CA GLY A 822 -5.47 -15.55 28.30
C GLY A 822 -6.74 -16.42 28.31
N ARG A 823 -7.35 -16.59 29.49
CA ARG A 823 -8.46 -17.54 29.79
C ARG A 823 -9.37 -17.87 28.59
N TYR A 824 -9.18 -19.05 27.99
CA TYR A 824 -10.06 -19.61 26.95
C TYR A 824 -10.92 -20.76 27.51
N GLU A 825 -12.15 -20.91 27.02
CA GLU A 825 -12.97 -22.10 27.26
C GLU A 825 -12.62 -23.22 26.27
N ASP A 826 -13.07 -24.46 26.53
CA ASP A 826 -12.75 -25.70 25.80
C ASP A 826 -13.14 -25.74 24.29
N GLU A 827 -13.51 -24.61 23.68
CA GLU A 827 -14.13 -24.52 22.34
C GLU A 827 -13.25 -23.85 21.25
N THR A 828 -12.01 -23.43 21.55
CA THR A 828 -11.08 -22.88 20.55
C THR A 828 -10.39 -23.99 19.76
N LEU A 829 -10.52 -23.98 18.43
CA LEU A 829 -9.87 -24.91 17.51
C LEU A 829 -8.56 -24.33 16.99
N LEU A 830 -7.46 -25.02 17.28
CA LEU A 830 -6.12 -24.73 16.77
C LEU A 830 -5.75 -25.87 15.81
N ASP A 831 -5.65 -25.60 14.51
CA ASP A 831 -5.41 -26.65 13.49
C ASP A 831 -4.35 -26.22 12.44
N ASN A 832 -3.26 -26.97 12.33
CA ASN A 832 -2.24 -26.79 11.30
C ASN A 832 -1.58 -25.37 11.27
N ASN A 833 -1.37 -24.75 12.43
CA ASN A 833 -0.64 -23.47 12.53
C ASN A 833 0.85 -23.73 12.77
N TYR A 834 1.71 -23.10 11.97
CA TYR A 834 3.16 -23.23 12.05
C TYR A 834 3.78 -21.98 12.68
N PHE A 835 4.58 -22.18 13.71
CA PHE A 835 5.29 -21.11 14.39
C PHE A 835 6.80 -21.40 14.48
N GLU A 836 7.61 -20.49 13.94
CA GLU A 836 9.06 -20.52 13.98
C GLU A 836 9.55 -19.34 14.84
N SER A 837 10.09 -19.62 16.05
CA SER A 837 10.70 -18.60 16.93
C SER A 837 12.20 -18.86 17.14
N PRO A 838 13.10 -17.97 16.70
CA PRO A 838 14.53 -18.14 16.88
C PRO A 838 15.10 -17.60 18.21
N VAL A 839 14.30 -16.92 19.06
CA VAL A 839 14.88 -15.98 20.06
C VAL A 839 15.00 -16.50 21.50
N TYR A 840 14.23 -17.51 21.95
CA TYR A 840 14.35 -18.00 23.35
C TYR A 840 14.23 -19.53 23.51
N PRO A 841 15.33 -20.29 23.40
CA PRO A 841 15.34 -21.73 23.71
C PRO A 841 15.46 -22.03 25.22
N GLY A 842 14.95 -21.18 26.12
CA GLY A 842 15.32 -21.31 27.54
C GLY A 842 14.35 -20.81 28.62
N PHE A 843 13.15 -20.32 28.30
CA PHE A 843 12.25 -19.81 29.35
C PHE A 843 10.81 -20.31 29.32
N ASP A 844 10.42 -21.12 28.33
CA ASP A 844 9.15 -21.84 28.42
C ASP A 844 9.32 -23.32 28.05
N PHE A 845 9.11 -24.20 29.02
CA PHE A 845 9.07 -25.64 28.80
C PHE A 845 7.85 -26.07 27.96
N LEU A 846 7.00 -25.12 27.55
CA LEU A 846 5.79 -25.35 26.75
C LEU A 846 5.97 -25.11 25.24
N ASN A 847 6.93 -24.27 24.78
CA ASN A 847 7.04 -23.85 23.37
C ASN A 847 8.45 -24.04 22.73
N PRO A 848 8.90 -25.26 22.38
CA PRO A 848 10.11 -25.42 21.57
C PRO A 848 9.95 -24.85 20.14
N PRO A 849 11.02 -24.33 19.50
CA PRO A 849 11.00 -23.86 18.12
C PRO A 849 10.68 -24.96 17.11
N GLY A 850 9.88 -24.65 16.08
CA GLY A 850 9.55 -25.57 14.99
C GLY A 850 8.37 -26.52 15.27
N ASN A 851 7.50 -26.18 16.23
CA ASN A 851 6.37 -27.02 16.64
C ASN A 851 5.04 -26.63 15.98
N LEU A 852 4.20 -27.64 15.76
CA LEU A 852 2.82 -27.51 15.29
C LEU A 852 1.88 -27.43 16.49
N MET A 853 0.96 -26.48 16.50
CA MET A 853 -0.11 -26.44 17.50
C MET A 853 -1.36 -27.12 16.95
N VAL A 854 -1.80 -28.21 17.60
CA VAL A 854 -2.98 -29.00 17.19
C VAL A 854 -3.85 -29.28 18.41
N ASN A 855 -5.11 -28.84 18.37
CA ASN A 855 -6.11 -29.05 19.43
C ASN A 855 -5.62 -28.66 20.84
N GLY A 856 -5.01 -27.48 20.96
CA GLY A 856 -4.52 -26.95 22.25
C GLY A 856 -3.29 -27.67 22.82
N ARG A 857 -2.61 -28.50 22.01
CA ARG A 857 -1.35 -29.17 22.40
C ARG A 857 -0.25 -28.88 21.40
N TRP A 858 0.94 -28.65 21.91
CA TRP A 858 2.16 -28.60 21.11
C TRP A 858 2.56 -30.01 20.70
N GLU A 859 2.60 -30.24 19.39
CA GLU A 859 3.08 -31.49 18.82
C GLU A 859 4.50 -31.31 18.30
N THR A 860 5.46 -31.82 19.06
CA THR A 860 6.88 -31.86 18.67
C THR A 860 7.08 -32.83 17.50
N ASN A 861 7.86 -32.45 16.49
CA ASN A 861 8.25 -33.27 15.33
C ASN A 861 7.13 -33.63 14.33
N LYS A 862 5.97 -32.96 14.35
CA LYS A 862 5.00 -33.07 13.23
C LYS A 862 5.30 -32.02 12.16
N PRO A 863 5.47 -32.42 10.88
CA PRO A 863 5.68 -31.47 9.80
C PRO A 863 4.41 -30.66 9.54
N PHE A 864 4.57 -29.36 9.32
CA PHE A 864 3.51 -28.50 8.78
C PHE A 864 3.00 -29.07 7.45
N ASP A 865 1.68 -29.26 7.35
CA ASP A 865 1.06 -29.77 6.13
C ASP A 865 0.74 -28.60 5.21
N ALA A 866 1.72 -28.21 4.40
CA ALA A 866 1.59 -27.16 3.41
C ALA A 866 0.48 -27.44 2.37
N SER A 867 0.04 -28.69 2.19
CA SER A 867 -1.04 -29.03 1.25
C SER A 867 -2.43 -28.60 1.73
N LYS A 868 -2.59 -28.40 3.05
CA LYS A 868 -3.82 -27.86 3.65
C LYS A 868 -3.87 -26.34 3.64
N THR A 869 -2.76 -25.71 3.35
CA THR A 869 -2.65 -24.26 3.21
C THR A 869 -2.79 -23.87 1.75
N ASN A 870 -3.31 -22.68 1.49
CA ASN A 870 -3.25 -22.13 0.13
C ASN A 870 -1.77 -22.05 -0.29
N PRO A 871 -1.35 -22.58 -1.46
CA PRO A 871 0.05 -22.52 -1.90
C PRO A 871 0.60 -21.08 -2.02
N ALA A 872 -0.27 -20.08 -2.03
CA ALA A 872 0.04 -18.67 -1.76
C ALA A 872 -0.40 -18.29 -0.33
N VAL A 873 0.27 -18.79 0.70
CA VAL A 873 0.02 -18.35 2.09
C VAL A 873 0.30 -16.84 2.17
N GLY A 874 -0.69 -16.05 2.58
CA GLY A 874 -0.67 -14.58 2.45
C GLY A 874 -1.43 -14.07 1.21
N LEU A 875 -0.89 -13.03 0.58
CA LEU A 875 -1.53 -12.31 -0.53
C LEU A 875 -1.76 -13.20 -1.76
N THR A 876 -2.90 -13.02 -2.44
CA THR A 876 -3.18 -13.72 -3.70
C THR A 876 -2.54 -13.00 -4.89
N LYS A 877 -2.50 -13.67 -6.06
CA LYS A 877 -2.10 -13.05 -7.34
C LYS A 877 -2.94 -11.82 -7.72
N ASP A 878 -4.10 -11.66 -7.11
CA ASP A 878 -5.05 -10.57 -7.36
C ASP A 878 -4.76 -9.34 -6.48
N PHE A 879 -3.74 -9.40 -5.62
CA PHE A 879 -3.28 -8.27 -4.82
C PHE A 879 -2.66 -7.19 -5.73
N PRO A 880 -3.14 -5.93 -5.64
CA PRO A 880 -2.83 -4.92 -6.66
C PRO A 880 -1.50 -4.17 -6.46
N PHE A 881 -0.82 -4.35 -5.31
CA PHE A 881 0.42 -3.64 -5.01
C PHE A 881 1.65 -4.53 -5.21
N PRO A 882 2.80 -3.96 -5.63
CA PRO A 882 4.05 -4.70 -5.63
C PRO A 882 4.38 -5.11 -4.20
N TYR A 883 4.80 -6.37 -4.03
CA TYR A 883 5.30 -6.83 -2.74
C TYR A 883 6.58 -6.04 -2.37
N PRO A 884 6.63 -5.33 -1.24
CA PRO A 884 7.80 -4.55 -0.87
C PRO A 884 9.01 -5.46 -0.71
N LYS A 885 10.15 -5.12 -1.32
CA LYS A 885 11.39 -5.91 -1.18
C LYS A 885 11.87 -5.97 0.27
N GLU A 886 11.49 -5.00 1.10
CA GLU A 886 11.79 -5.02 2.54
C GLU A 886 10.98 -6.05 3.33
N MET A 887 9.88 -6.61 2.81
CA MET A 887 9.11 -7.68 3.46
C MET A 887 9.82 -9.04 3.44
N ASP A 888 10.56 -9.34 2.37
CA ASP A 888 11.36 -10.57 2.28
C ASP A 888 12.69 -10.47 3.03
N ARG A 889 13.02 -9.26 3.52
CA ARG A 889 14.11 -9.06 4.44
C ARG A 889 13.54 -9.23 5.83
N PRO A 890 13.86 -10.32 6.54
CA PRO A 890 13.70 -10.25 7.98
C PRO A 890 14.38 -8.96 8.45
N LEU A 891 13.89 -8.35 9.53
CA LEU A 891 14.67 -7.37 10.31
C LEU A 891 15.88 -8.08 10.98
N THR A 892 16.56 -8.97 10.26
CA THR A 892 17.91 -9.39 10.52
C THR A 892 18.78 -8.27 9.98
N PHE A 893 19.49 -7.58 10.86
CA PHE A 893 20.73 -6.94 10.43
C PHE A 893 21.66 -8.09 10.06
N PRO A 894 21.91 -8.38 8.77
CA PRO A 894 22.96 -9.32 8.44
C PRO A 894 24.23 -8.57 8.79
N LEU A 895 24.78 -8.87 9.96
CA LEU A 895 26.17 -8.57 10.26
C LEU A 895 26.99 -9.40 9.27
N VAL A 896 27.18 -8.88 8.05
CA VAL A 896 28.23 -9.34 7.13
C VAL A 896 29.54 -8.82 7.68
N CYS A 897 29.93 -9.33 8.84
CA CYS A 897 31.31 -9.28 9.28
C CYS A 897 32.11 -10.13 8.29
N GLY A 898 33.41 -9.88 8.14
CA GLY A 898 34.30 -10.62 7.25
C GLY A 898 34.52 -12.10 7.63
N PHE A 899 33.50 -12.82 8.08
CA PHE A 899 33.50 -14.27 8.18
C PHE A 899 33.38 -14.86 6.76
N GLU A 900 34.47 -14.86 5.99
CA GLU A 900 34.47 -15.52 4.68
C GLU A 900 34.12 -17.01 4.85
N GLY A 901 32.94 -17.42 4.36
CA GLY A 901 32.61 -18.82 4.10
C GLY A 901 31.61 -19.53 5.04
N THR A 902 31.04 -18.88 6.06
CA THR A 902 30.00 -19.50 6.91
C THR A 902 28.60 -18.94 6.61
N LEU A 903 27.62 -19.84 6.47
CA LEU A 903 26.23 -19.56 6.08
C LEU A 903 25.45 -18.82 7.19
N SER A 904 25.02 -17.57 6.95
CA SER A 904 23.85 -16.88 7.55
C SER A 904 23.80 -16.71 9.10
N PRO A 905 22.98 -15.78 9.63
CA PRO A 905 23.48 -14.58 10.30
C PRO A 905 23.71 -14.70 11.82
N PHE A 906 24.62 -13.88 12.33
CA PHE A 906 24.66 -13.52 13.75
C PHE A 906 23.51 -12.56 14.08
N PHE A 907 22.88 -12.76 15.22
CA PHE A 907 21.85 -11.91 15.79
C PHE A 907 22.45 -11.01 16.86
N VAL A 908 22.08 -9.73 16.88
CA VAL A 908 22.37 -8.88 18.05
C VAL A 908 21.46 -9.34 19.18
N PHE A 909 22.05 -9.92 20.23
CA PHE A 909 21.30 -10.58 21.30
C PHE A 909 21.03 -9.65 22.49
N ARG A 910 21.84 -8.58 22.69
CA ARG A 910 21.62 -7.51 23.69
C ARG A 910 22.26 -6.19 23.27
N CYS A 911 21.56 -5.07 23.46
CA CYS A 911 22.01 -3.68 23.19
C CYS A 911 21.88 -2.84 24.48
N ALA A 912 22.51 -1.67 24.55
CA ALA A 912 22.05 -0.52 25.32
C ALA A 912 21.61 0.60 24.34
N GLU A 913 21.01 1.68 24.82
CA GLU A 913 20.27 2.69 24.02
C GLU A 913 20.91 3.17 22.70
N GLY A 914 20.12 3.15 21.61
CA GLY A 914 20.40 3.88 20.37
C GLY A 914 21.08 3.05 19.27
N MET A 915 20.37 2.74 18.19
CA MET A 915 20.99 2.09 17.02
C MET A 915 21.81 3.08 16.20
N ARG A 916 23.13 2.94 16.23
CA ARG A 916 24.04 3.43 15.18
C ARG A 916 24.66 2.24 14.45
N ASN A 917 24.87 2.35 13.14
CA ASN A 917 25.52 1.33 12.29
C ASN A 917 27.04 1.13 12.58
N ALA A 918 27.52 1.41 13.80
CA ALA A 918 28.95 1.61 14.10
C ALA A 918 29.62 0.45 14.89
N PHE A 919 28.97 -0.71 15.05
CA PHE A 919 29.53 -1.86 15.80
C PHE A 919 30.60 -2.65 15.03
N LEU A 920 30.78 -2.33 13.74
CA LEU A 920 31.84 -2.86 12.90
C LEU A 920 32.93 -1.80 12.76
N THR A 921 34.15 -2.14 13.16
CA THR A 921 35.31 -1.25 13.06
C THR A 921 36.30 -1.73 12.02
N LYS A 922 37.02 -0.77 11.43
CA LYS A 922 38.20 -1.01 10.59
C LYS A 922 39.51 -0.84 11.38
N ASP A 923 39.42 -0.40 12.64
CA ASP A 923 40.59 0.02 13.42
C ASP A 923 41.29 -1.17 14.12
N ILE A 924 40.53 -2.22 14.44
CA ILE A 924 41.03 -3.47 15.03
C ILE A 924 40.52 -4.64 14.19
N VAL A 925 41.07 -4.87 13.00
CA VAL A 925 40.70 -6.00 12.12
C VAL A 925 41.76 -7.10 12.23
N HIS A 926 41.34 -8.37 12.31
CA HIS A 926 42.23 -9.52 12.27
C HIS A 926 42.36 -10.07 10.85
N ASP A 927 41.23 -10.36 10.19
CA ASP A 927 41.14 -10.86 8.82
C ASP A 927 39.91 -10.24 8.12
N GLY A 928 39.92 -10.11 6.80
CA GLY A 928 38.81 -9.50 6.04
C GLY A 928 38.70 -7.97 6.15
N ALA A 929 37.47 -7.43 6.02
CA ALA A 929 37.23 -5.99 5.83
C ALA A 929 36.90 -5.20 7.13
N GLN A 930 36.35 -5.85 8.15
CA GLN A 930 35.86 -5.24 9.41
C GLN A 930 35.79 -6.30 10.52
N ALA A 931 36.00 -5.88 11.77
CA ALA A 931 35.81 -6.71 12.97
C ALA A 931 34.64 -6.19 13.83
N PHE A 932 34.13 -7.05 14.70
CA PHE A 932 33.12 -6.68 15.70
C PHE A 932 33.78 -5.97 16.88
N SER A 933 33.43 -4.70 17.10
CA SER A 933 33.92 -3.90 18.22
C SER A 933 32.91 -3.90 19.36
N ILE A 934 33.40 -4.11 20.59
CA ILE A 934 32.62 -3.88 21.80
C ILE A 934 32.54 -2.39 22.06
N ASP A 935 31.32 -1.90 22.26
CA ASP A 935 30.97 -0.51 22.57
C ASP A 935 29.95 -0.49 23.72
N THR A 936 29.75 0.66 24.39
CA THR A 936 28.78 0.82 25.50
C THR A 936 27.36 0.47 25.09
N ASP A 937 27.07 0.54 23.79
CA ASP A 937 25.73 0.43 23.24
C ASP A 937 25.42 -0.99 22.74
N VAL A 938 26.38 -1.92 22.66
CA VAL A 938 26.15 -3.32 22.24
C VAL A 938 26.81 -4.33 23.15
N CYS A 939 26.06 -5.35 23.56
CA CYS A 939 26.44 -6.16 24.71
C CYS A 939 26.71 -7.63 24.36
N ALA A 940 26.12 -8.17 23.30
CA ALA A 940 26.59 -9.42 22.71
C ALA A 940 25.98 -9.65 21.33
N ILE A 941 26.75 -10.31 20.45
CA ILE A 941 26.21 -10.96 19.25
C ILE A 941 26.12 -12.46 19.51
N ARG A 942 25.09 -13.10 18.96
CA ARG A 942 24.84 -14.53 19.06
C ARG A 942 24.75 -15.15 17.68
N TYR A 943 25.45 -16.24 17.47
CA TYR A 943 25.12 -17.15 16.38
C TYR A 943 24.34 -18.35 16.94
N SER A 944 23.23 -18.70 16.28
CA SER A 944 22.36 -19.83 16.64
C SER A 944 22.27 -20.79 15.45
N HIS A 945 22.68 -22.04 15.64
CA HIS A 945 22.54 -23.08 14.63
C HIS A 945 21.19 -23.81 14.79
N PRO A 946 20.48 -24.20 13.72
CA PRO A 946 19.17 -24.86 13.80
C PRO A 946 19.19 -26.26 14.44
N THR A 947 20.38 -26.84 14.61
CA THR A 947 20.58 -28.14 15.27
C THR A 947 21.79 -28.10 16.20
N PHE A 948 21.84 -29.02 17.16
CA PHE A 948 23.00 -29.17 18.04
C PHE A 948 24.26 -29.60 17.27
N LEU A 949 25.34 -28.87 17.50
CA LEU A 949 26.67 -29.08 16.95
C LEU A 949 27.61 -29.69 18.00
N SER A 950 28.55 -30.50 17.53
CA SER A 950 29.56 -31.16 18.36
C SER A 950 30.95 -31.07 17.72
N ASN A 951 31.20 -29.99 16.98
CA ASN A 951 32.39 -29.77 16.18
C ASN A 951 33.27 -28.69 16.83
N LYS A 952 34.50 -28.51 16.32
CA LYS A 952 35.42 -27.51 16.87
C LYS A 952 34.95 -26.11 16.46
N VAL A 953 35.03 -25.15 17.37
CA VAL A 953 34.87 -23.73 17.05
C VAL A 953 36.12 -22.95 17.46
N SER A 954 36.52 -21.96 16.66
CA SER A 954 37.51 -20.97 17.07
C SER A 954 37.10 -19.56 16.70
N VAL A 955 37.45 -18.58 17.52
CA VAL A 955 37.17 -17.14 17.30
C VAL A 955 38.37 -16.32 17.74
N TRP A 956 38.65 -15.24 17.03
CA TRP A 956 39.69 -14.30 17.41
C TRP A 956 39.12 -13.21 18.31
N PHE A 957 39.82 -12.92 19.41
CA PHE A 957 39.47 -11.93 20.42
C PHE A 957 40.58 -10.90 20.57
N TYR A 958 40.26 -9.61 20.44
CA TYR A 958 41.20 -8.51 20.62
C TYR A 958 41.14 -8.03 22.07
N ASP A 959 42.25 -8.17 22.80
CA ASP A 959 42.38 -7.74 24.18
C ASP A 959 43.24 -6.47 24.34
N ASP A 960 42.94 -5.68 25.38
CA ASP A 960 43.79 -4.62 25.89
C ASP A 960 43.85 -4.74 27.43
N PRO A 961 44.97 -5.22 28.01
CA PRO A 961 45.15 -5.37 29.46
C PRO A 961 45.02 -4.06 30.24
N ALA A 962 45.09 -2.89 29.58
CA ALA A 962 44.78 -1.62 30.22
C ALA A 962 43.31 -1.55 30.71
N LYS A 963 42.43 -2.37 30.15
CA LYS A 963 41.03 -2.54 30.57
C LYS A 963 40.94 -3.58 31.68
N ALA A 964 41.48 -3.22 32.84
CA ALA A 964 41.65 -4.12 33.99
C ALA A 964 40.32 -4.55 34.64
N ARG A 965 39.21 -3.84 34.37
CA ARG A 965 37.86 -4.18 34.87
C ARG A 965 36.94 -4.72 33.78
N ALA A 966 37.44 -4.90 32.56
CA ALA A 966 36.64 -5.41 31.46
C ALA A 966 36.09 -6.80 31.75
N ARG A 967 34.92 -7.07 31.18
CA ARG A 967 34.25 -8.36 31.25
C ARG A 967 33.74 -8.73 29.87
N CYS A 968 34.42 -9.61 29.16
CA CYS A 968 34.10 -9.90 27.75
C CYS A 968 34.53 -11.32 27.39
N PHE A 969 33.65 -12.10 26.75
CA PHE A 969 33.90 -13.52 26.47
C PHE A 969 33.32 -13.98 25.14
N ALA A 970 33.91 -15.06 24.63
CA ALA A 970 33.23 -16.00 23.76
C ALA A 970 32.66 -17.15 24.60
N ALA A 971 31.39 -17.50 24.41
CA ALA A 971 30.71 -18.52 25.21
C ALA A 971 29.86 -19.47 24.35
N LEU A 972 30.07 -20.78 24.51
CA LEU A 972 29.19 -21.81 23.95
C LEU A 972 28.09 -22.16 24.95
N ARG A 973 26.84 -22.24 24.47
CA ARG A 973 25.71 -22.76 25.26
C ARG A 973 25.16 -24.02 24.64
N GLY A 974 24.99 -25.03 25.49
CA GLY A 974 24.75 -26.40 25.06
C GLY A 974 24.22 -27.31 26.16
N MET A 975 24.34 -28.61 25.94
CA MET A 975 23.79 -29.65 26.83
C MET A 975 24.88 -30.55 27.41
N THR A 976 24.70 -30.93 28.68
CA THR A 976 25.33 -32.10 29.31
C THR A 976 24.40 -33.31 29.24
N ALA A 977 24.72 -34.39 29.95
CA ALA A 977 23.83 -35.56 30.05
C ALA A 977 22.53 -35.28 30.83
N THR A 978 22.47 -34.23 31.65
CA THR A 978 21.38 -33.99 32.60
C THR A 978 20.87 -32.55 32.66
N GLU A 979 21.58 -31.57 32.10
CA GLU A 979 21.22 -30.14 32.21
C GLU A 979 21.84 -29.25 31.11
N ASN A 980 21.41 -27.98 31.06
CA ASN A 980 22.04 -26.95 30.24
C ASN A 980 23.39 -26.55 30.85
N ALA A 981 24.43 -26.44 30.01
CA ALA A 981 25.75 -25.97 30.43
C ALA A 981 26.27 -24.86 29.52
N MET A 982 27.19 -24.07 30.07
CA MET A 982 27.92 -23.02 29.38
C MET A 982 29.42 -23.24 29.55
N VAL A 983 30.19 -23.04 28.48
CA VAL A 983 31.65 -22.96 28.55
C VAL A 983 32.11 -21.67 27.89
N ALA A 984 33.05 -20.94 28.49
CA ALA A 984 33.46 -19.64 27.98
C ALA A 984 34.95 -19.36 28.18
N LEU A 985 35.51 -18.53 27.29
CA LEU A 985 36.86 -18.00 27.31
C LEU A 985 36.83 -16.48 27.10
N GLY A 986 37.65 -15.74 27.85
CA GLY A 986 37.73 -14.28 27.72
C GLY A 986 38.35 -13.61 28.94
N VAL A 987 37.84 -12.45 29.33
CA VAL A 987 38.38 -11.64 30.43
C VAL A 987 37.30 -11.32 31.47
N ASP A 988 37.65 -11.41 32.76
CA ASP A 988 36.80 -10.95 33.88
C ASP A 988 37.67 -10.29 34.94
N GLY A 989 37.77 -8.96 34.87
CA GLY A 989 38.59 -8.19 35.80
C GLY A 989 38.17 -8.30 37.27
N ALA A 990 36.94 -8.77 37.55
CA ALA A 990 36.48 -9.04 38.91
C ALA A 990 37.03 -10.36 39.48
N ILE A 991 37.45 -11.29 38.61
CA ILE A 991 38.01 -12.58 39.00
C ILE A 991 39.54 -12.50 39.04
N ASP A 992 40.15 -12.13 37.92
CA ASP A 992 41.59 -11.92 37.81
C ASP A 992 41.87 -10.92 36.68
N ALA A 993 42.42 -9.76 37.02
CA ALA A 993 42.71 -8.71 36.04
C ALA A 993 43.94 -9.00 35.15
N MET A 994 44.76 -9.98 35.52
CA MET A 994 46.07 -10.27 34.91
C MET A 994 46.04 -11.47 33.95
N HIS A 995 45.06 -12.37 34.09
CA HIS A 995 44.97 -13.60 33.29
C HIS A 995 43.64 -13.70 32.55
N TYR A 996 43.63 -14.44 31.43
CA TYR A 996 42.36 -14.81 30.80
C TYR A 996 41.57 -15.75 31.71
N ILE A 997 40.25 -15.74 31.57
CA ILE A 997 39.33 -16.48 32.41
C ILE A 997 38.69 -17.62 31.62
N VAL A 998 38.59 -18.76 32.29
CA VAL A 998 37.94 -19.97 31.79
C VAL A 998 36.69 -20.21 32.62
N TRP A 999 35.56 -20.43 31.94
CA TRP A 999 34.30 -20.84 32.56
C TRP A 999 34.01 -22.31 32.24
N GLU A 1000 33.87 -23.12 33.30
CA GLU A 1000 33.60 -24.55 33.24
C GLU A 1000 32.23 -24.85 33.88
N GLY A 1001 31.14 -24.49 33.19
CA GLY A 1001 29.76 -24.57 33.71
C GLY A 1001 29.14 -23.21 34.05
N THR A 1002 27.95 -23.20 34.67
CA THR A 1002 27.22 -21.96 34.98
C THR A 1002 27.82 -21.14 36.13
N ASP A 1003 28.48 -21.80 37.09
CA ASP A 1003 28.87 -21.17 38.36
C ASP A 1003 30.37 -21.27 38.68
N ARG A 1004 31.18 -21.81 37.77
CA ARG A 1004 32.61 -22.05 38.01
C ARG A 1004 33.47 -21.33 36.98
N ALA A 1005 34.17 -20.30 37.46
CA ALA A 1005 35.14 -19.54 36.68
C ALA A 1005 36.50 -19.53 37.39
N SER A 1006 37.58 -19.64 36.62
CA SER A 1006 38.95 -19.59 37.15
C SER A 1006 39.91 -18.90 36.19
N ALA A 1007 40.95 -18.29 36.75
CA ALA A 1007 42.07 -17.76 35.99
C ALA A 1007 42.80 -18.88 35.24
N SER A 1008 43.03 -18.67 33.94
CA SER A 1008 43.90 -19.50 33.13
C SER A 1008 45.39 -19.23 33.48
N PRO A 1009 46.32 -20.12 33.10
CA PRO A 1009 47.75 -19.83 33.21
C PRO A 1009 48.25 -18.80 32.19
N ILE A 1010 47.40 -18.31 31.28
CA ILE A 1010 47.76 -17.39 30.21
C ILE A 1010 47.52 -15.95 30.68
N ALA A 1011 48.60 -15.18 30.77
CA ALA A 1011 48.54 -13.76 31.07
C ALA A 1011 47.88 -12.99 29.91
N ARG A 1012 47.09 -11.98 30.25
CA ARG A 1012 46.50 -11.06 29.27
C ARG A 1012 47.60 -10.29 28.55
N ALA A 1013 47.44 -10.11 27.24
CA ALA A 1013 48.35 -9.34 26.42
C ALA A 1013 47.54 -8.47 25.45
N LYS A 1014 48.11 -7.32 25.05
CA LYS A 1014 47.43 -6.45 24.08
C LYS A 1014 47.57 -7.05 22.67
N GLY A 1015 46.45 -7.23 21.98
CA GLY A 1015 46.43 -7.74 20.61
C GLY A 1015 45.39 -8.83 20.39
N TRP A 1016 45.50 -9.52 19.26
CA TRP A 1016 44.62 -10.61 18.85
C TRP A 1016 45.05 -11.95 19.43
N HIS A 1017 44.07 -12.68 19.96
CA HIS A 1017 44.25 -14.00 20.56
C HIS A 1017 43.19 -14.97 20.04
N GLU A 1018 43.57 -16.20 19.71
CA GLU A 1018 42.62 -17.22 19.25
C GLU A 1018 42.02 -17.96 20.44
N LEU A 1019 40.69 -17.90 20.58
CA LEU A 1019 39.92 -18.67 21.55
C LEU A 1019 39.32 -19.90 20.86
N VAL A 1020 39.63 -21.09 21.36
CA VAL A 1020 39.24 -22.36 20.74
C VAL A 1020 38.41 -23.20 21.71
N PHE A 1021 37.29 -23.72 21.22
CA PHE A 1021 36.46 -24.71 21.90
C PHE A 1021 36.41 -25.98 21.04
N ALA A 1022 37.16 -27.00 21.43
CA ALA A 1022 37.11 -28.31 20.78
C ALA A 1022 36.04 -29.16 21.47
N VAL A 1023 34.80 -29.08 20.98
CA VAL A 1023 33.68 -29.90 21.46
C VAL A 1023 33.84 -31.28 20.82
N VAL A 1024 34.01 -32.31 21.65
CA VAL A 1024 34.29 -33.73 21.29
C VAL A 1024 35.71 -33.98 20.76
N ASP A 1025 36.55 -34.65 21.56
CA ASP A 1025 37.80 -35.25 21.10
C ASP A 1025 37.59 -36.66 20.48
N LYS A 1026 38.64 -37.29 19.93
CA LYS A 1026 38.60 -38.62 19.26
C LYS A 1026 38.08 -39.77 20.14
N THR A 1027 37.82 -39.54 21.43
CA THR A 1027 37.29 -40.54 22.38
C THR A 1027 35.84 -40.29 22.80
N GLY A 1028 35.20 -39.24 22.28
CA GLY A 1028 33.75 -39.09 22.28
C GLY A 1028 33.13 -38.27 23.42
N HIS A 1029 33.89 -37.68 24.35
CA HIS A 1029 33.33 -36.93 25.48
C HIS A 1029 34.11 -35.65 25.87
N GLY A 1030 33.38 -34.54 26.06
CA GLY A 1030 33.85 -33.29 26.68
C GLY A 1030 34.21 -32.15 25.70
N CYS A 1031 34.41 -30.96 26.26
CA CYS A 1031 34.91 -29.77 25.55
C CYS A 1031 36.28 -29.34 26.09
N THR A 1032 37.28 -29.25 25.22
CA THR A 1032 38.59 -28.70 25.55
C THR A 1032 38.66 -27.23 25.15
N LEU A 1033 39.18 -26.39 26.05
CA LEU A 1033 39.29 -24.94 25.88
C LEU A 1033 40.76 -24.57 25.70
N ALA A 1034 41.08 -23.78 24.68
CA ALA A 1034 42.44 -23.34 24.42
C ALA A 1034 42.51 -21.86 24.03
N ILE A 1035 43.62 -21.21 24.39
CA ILE A 1035 43.97 -19.84 24.00
C ILE A 1035 45.32 -19.87 23.30
N ASP A 1036 45.41 -19.35 22.08
CA ASP A 1036 46.62 -19.36 21.25
C ASP A 1036 47.27 -20.75 21.12
N GLY A 1037 46.43 -21.78 20.98
CA GLY A 1037 46.83 -23.18 20.87
C GLY A 1037 47.28 -23.85 22.18
N GLN A 1038 47.25 -23.15 23.32
CA GLN A 1038 47.54 -23.72 24.64
C GLN A 1038 46.25 -24.10 25.36
N GLU A 1039 46.15 -25.35 25.82
CA GLU A 1039 44.99 -25.82 26.60
C GLU A 1039 44.94 -25.13 27.96
N VAL A 1040 43.79 -24.52 28.28
CA VAL A 1040 43.57 -23.74 29.50
C VAL A 1040 42.47 -24.30 30.39
N GLY A 1041 41.64 -25.22 29.88
CA GLY A 1041 40.59 -25.87 30.66
C GLY A 1041 39.90 -27.00 29.91
N ARG A 1042 39.15 -27.82 30.64
CA ARG A 1042 38.43 -28.95 30.06
C ARG A 1042 37.14 -29.23 30.83
N VAL A 1043 36.04 -29.37 30.09
CA VAL A 1043 34.71 -29.65 30.63
C VAL A 1043 34.24 -31.02 30.15
N PRO A 1044 34.44 -32.10 30.93
CA PRO A 1044 34.23 -33.48 30.48
C PRO A 1044 32.78 -33.80 30.11
N GLU A 1045 31.82 -33.08 30.67
CA GLU A 1045 30.38 -33.36 30.51
C GLU A 1045 29.70 -32.60 29.36
N PHE A 1046 30.39 -31.64 28.73
CA PHE A 1046 29.82 -30.82 27.65
C PHE A 1046 29.85 -31.61 26.32
N LYS A 1047 28.67 -31.89 25.73
CA LYS A 1047 28.54 -32.81 24.59
C LYS A 1047 28.29 -32.11 23.26
N SER A 1048 27.45 -31.09 23.29
CA SER A 1048 27.03 -30.36 22.09
C SER A 1048 26.59 -28.96 22.48
N TYR A 1049 26.59 -28.05 21.52
CA TYR A 1049 26.16 -26.67 21.65
C TYR A 1049 25.23 -26.29 20.51
N MET A 1050 24.42 -25.26 20.73
CA MET A 1050 23.52 -24.73 19.71
C MET A 1050 23.79 -23.25 19.42
N THR A 1051 24.39 -22.54 20.38
CA THR A 1051 24.69 -21.12 20.24
C THR A 1051 26.12 -20.79 20.65
N ILE A 1052 26.67 -19.76 20.01
CA ILE A 1052 27.86 -19.06 20.47
C ILE A 1052 27.54 -17.58 20.70
N ASP A 1053 27.88 -17.09 21.89
CA ASP A 1053 27.73 -15.69 22.31
C ASP A 1053 29.10 -15.02 22.31
N LEU A 1054 29.23 -13.83 21.71
CA LEU A 1054 30.45 -13.02 21.70
C LEU A 1054 30.13 -11.63 22.26
N GLY A 1055 30.74 -11.22 23.38
CA GLY A 1055 30.59 -9.86 23.91
C GLY A 1055 30.68 -9.73 25.43
N ASP A 1056 30.21 -8.58 25.93
CA ASP A 1056 30.11 -8.23 27.36
C ASP A 1056 28.65 -8.39 27.87
N PRO A 1057 28.33 -9.50 28.55
CA PRO A 1057 26.97 -9.74 29.05
C PRO A 1057 26.57 -8.86 30.25
N SER A 1058 27.48 -8.03 30.77
CA SER A 1058 27.34 -7.26 32.02
C SER A 1058 27.25 -5.74 31.86
N PHE A 1059 27.30 -5.22 30.63
CA PHE A 1059 27.16 -3.79 30.32
C PHE A 1059 28.23 -2.90 30.98
N ASN A 1060 29.49 -3.34 30.97
CA ASN A 1060 30.57 -2.58 31.59
C ASN A 1060 31.26 -1.67 30.56
N SER A 1061 31.30 -0.37 30.84
CA SER A 1061 31.98 0.61 29.97
C SER A 1061 33.49 0.36 29.80
N ASP A 1062 34.12 -0.43 30.67
CA ASP A 1062 35.55 -0.74 30.53
C ASP A 1062 35.86 -1.70 29.38
N SER A 1063 34.86 -2.44 28.87
CA SER A 1063 35.01 -3.38 27.75
C SER A 1063 35.11 -2.71 26.38
N VAL A 1064 34.88 -1.38 26.29
CA VAL A 1064 34.96 -0.60 25.05
C VAL A 1064 36.36 -0.70 24.42
N GLY A 1065 36.42 -1.02 23.13
CA GLY A 1065 37.67 -1.16 22.37
C GLY A 1065 38.28 -2.58 22.42
N LEU A 1066 37.62 -3.53 23.08
CA LEU A 1066 37.81 -4.96 22.83
C LEU A 1066 37.01 -5.36 21.58
N GLY A 1067 37.28 -6.53 21.00
CA GLY A 1067 36.56 -6.96 19.80
C GLY A 1067 36.70 -8.42 19.46
N PHE A 1068 35.91 -8.89 18.49
CA PHE A 1068 35.95 -10.25 17.96
C PHE A 1068 36.02 -10.27 16.44
N ASP A 1069 36.65 -11.30 15.89
CA ASP A 1069 36.77 -11.49 14.45
C ASP A 1069 36.93 -13.01 14.12
N SER A 1070 36.80 -13.38 12.86
CA SER A 1070 37.27 -14.66 12.32
C SER A 1070 36.76 -15.93 13.04
N LEU A 1071 35.44 -16.04 13.28
CA LEU A 1071 34.76 -17.21 13.82
C LEU A 1071 34.75 -18.35 12.79
N LYS A 1072 35.23 -19.53 13.17
CA LYS A 1072 35.32 -20.72 12.31
C LYS A 1072 34.70 -21.93 13.00
N PHE A 1073 33.93 -22.70 12.24
CA PHE A 1073 33.38 -24.01 12.61
C PHE A 1073 34.13 -25.08 11.81
N GLU A 1074 34.82 -26.00 12.48
CA GLU A 1074 35.66 -27.07 11.87
C GLU A 1074 35.18 -28.47 12.21
#